data_AF-A0A849MUF6-F1
#
_entry.id   AF-A0A849MUF6-F1
#
_cell.length_a   1.000
_cell.length_b   1.000
_cell.length_c   1.000
_cell.angle_alpha   90.00
_cell.angle_beta   90.00
_cell.angle_gamma   90.00
#
_symmetry.space_group_name_H-M   'P 1'
#
loop_
_entity.id
_entity.type
_entity.pdbx_description
1 polymer ?
#
loop_
_entity_poly.entity_id
_entity_poly.type
_entity_poly.pdbx_seq_one_letter_code
_entity_poly.pdbx_strand_id
1 'polypeptide(L)'
;MSDGAGGIAEARRRIAEEAERRTGRLDLRNLGLRDLPEELFRLTHLRALDLGSEPPWDHGHAPNAVDARRDRLRALADLEEVGLAWSDLGSLDFVAGLGRLAWLNASGTKVADLTPLASLTALQSLDCSRTQVADLTLLASLTALQSLVCSDTQVVDLTPLAGLASLQRLDCSDTQVADLTPIAGLAALQSLGCSGTQVADLTPIAGLAALQSLGCSGTQVADLTPLARLAALQSLGCSRTQVADLTPIAGLTALQRLDCYDTPVANLAPLSSLTALQSLDCSDTQVADLTPIAGLDALQHLDCSSTQVADLTPIAGLTALRSLDCSDTQVANLTPIAGLTALRSLDCSDTQVANLTPIAGLTMLWSLDCSSTQVADLTPIAGLTMLWSLDCFRTQVANLTPIAGLDALQRLDCSSTQVADLTPIAGLTALRSLDCSSTQVTDLAPVLSVSRLIQLECRSLGLRKVPEQIDRLERLYRLDLRNNALTSLPRSLGRLTALGNNPGDPNYGGGLHLQDNPLEPPLPQLIAPGEPEATRNVLAWLRGELEPAAPDAIADPLAMLPALPQQGAGGQVVLDAAGAIAFAPPGDLDAEGNNLRRLRSLHPELCDLARTLRAALDRDNRPHDFLLGRVGPYLHLLDRPLAEVDFDRLFNAGVRLENAIRATGRQIAAGELPPLGLEADEAAESLLSLHALFILATRTGQEALEEAPRYTLTQTELAELRAAIGAFVAATQGEPTLVKPEVAAALRENAPEIGAGAHPERSTLVGAGMARNVTIVSVAAGLAFAATAVPLAALGPAGGLAGSPATLVAIEALKKSKPFAAVIDALRGYLDRAAETPSRDALAALGRHREFALRLEPVLRRLAAFGGQFGFLDRALDRLREPLPPPSPRD
;
A
#
# COMPACT_ATOMS: atom_id res chain seq x y z
N MET A 1 19.68 -9.29 6.97
CA MET A 1 20.78 -8.60 6.23
C MET A 1 21.74 -9.64 5.68
N SER A 2 21.50 -10.16 4.47
CA SER A 2 22.48 -10.99 3.74
C SER A 2 22.45 -10.85 2.19
N ASP A 3 21.67 -9.97 1.57
CA ASP A 3 21.40 -10.09 0.12
C ASP A 3 22.34 -9.39 -0.89
N GLY A 4 23.28 -8.53 -0.47
CA GLY A 4 24.13 -7.81 -1.44
C GLY A 4 25.21 -8.65 -2.11
N ALA A 5 25.66 -9.75 -1.48
CA ALA A 5 26.77 -10.56 -1.98
C ALA A 5 26.33 -11.65 -2.97
N GLY A 6 25.09 -12.15 -2.83
CA GLY A 6 24.53 -13.17 -3.74
C GLY A 6 24.20 -12.61 -5.12
N GLY A 7 23.54 -11.45 -5.17
CA GLY A 7 23.11 -10.82 -6.42
C GLY A 7 24.26 -10.47 -7.37
N ILE A 8 25.36 -9.90 -6.84
CA ILE A 8 26.52 -9.55 -7.67
C ILE A 8 27.27 -10.79 -8.18
N ALA A 9 27.33 -11.86 -7.39
CA ALA A 9 27.95 -13.13 -7.81
C ALA A 9 27.13 -13.78 -8.93
N GLU A 10 25.81 -13.78 -8.78
CA GLU A 10 24.89 -14.28 -9.78
C GLU A 10 24.94 -13.44 -11.07
N ALA A 11 24.97 -12.11 -10.98
CA ALA A 11 25.14 -11.25 -12.15
C ALA A 11 26.43 -11.55 -12.90
N ARG A 12 27.56 -11.69 -12.20
CA ARG A 12 28.85 -12.06 -12.82
C ARG A 12 28.81 -13.44 -13.48
N ARG A 13 28.12 -14.41 -12.86
CA ARG A 13 27.91 -15.74 -13.46
C ARG A 13 27.14 -15.63 -14.77
N ARG A 14 26.00 -14.94 -14.78
CA ARG A 14 25.17 -14.73 -15.99
C ARG A 14 25.92 -13.98 -17.09
N ILE A 15 26.69 -12.94 -16.72
CA ILE A 15 27.54 -12.19 -17.66
C ILE A 15 28.62 -13.09 -18.27
N ALA A 16 29.29 -13.94 -17.48
CA ALA A 16 30.30 -14.86 -17.97
C ALA A 16 29.69 -15.90 -18.93
N GLU A 17 28.53 -16.46 -18.59
CA GLU A 17 27.81 -17.39 -19.46
C GLU A 17 27.42 -16.75 -20.80
N GLU A 18 26.96 -15.50 -20.78
CA GLU A 18 26.61 -14.79 -22.01
C GLU A 18 27.86 -14.37 -22.81
N ALA A 19 29.00 -14.12 -22.16
CA ALA A 19 30.28 -13.89 -22.86
C ALA A 19 30.71 -15.12 -23.68
N GLU A 20 30.44 -16.32 -23.18
CA GLU A 20 30.75 -17.58 -23.85
C GLU A 20 29.72 -17.97 -24.90
N ARG A 21 28.42 -17.91 -24.55
CA ARG A 21 27.32 -18.37 -25.42
C ARG A 21 27.01 -17.39 -26.54
N ARG A 22 27.19 -16.08 -26.31
CA ARG A 22 26.91 -15.00 -27.26
C ARG A 22 25.49 -15.06 -27.84
N THR A 23 24.49 -15.31 -27.01
CA THR A 23 23.09 -15.38 -27.44
C THR A 23 22.53 -14.00 -27.82
N GLY A 24 23.14 -12.94 -27.30
CA GLY A 24 22.71 -11.56 -27.48
C GLY A 24 21.63 -11.12 -26.47
N ARG A 25 21.25 -11.94 -25.48
CA ARG A 25 20.26 -11.58 -24.47
C ARG A 25 20.81 -11.79 -23.06
N LEU A 26 20.56 -10.86 -22.17
CA LEU A 26 20.99 -10.96 -20.77
C LEU A 26 19.91 -10.43 -19.83
N ASP A 27 19.47 -11.29 -18.90
CA ASP A 27 18.52 -10.96 -17.83
C ASP A 27 19.27 -10.86 -16.49
N LEU A 28 19.32 -9.65 -15.93
CA LEU A 28 19.85 -9.33 -14.60
C LEU A 28 18.78 -8.80 -13.64
N ARG A 29 17.50 -9.09 -13.89
CA ARG A 29 16.40 -8.63 -13.03
C ARG A 29 16.46 -9.19 -11.62
N ASN A 30 15.90 -8.45 -10.67
CA ASN A 30 15.70 -8.87 -9.28
C ASN A 30 16.98 -9.30 -8.55
N LEU A 31 18.13 -8.73 -8.92
CA LEU A 31 19.42 -9.10 -8.32
C LEU A 31 19.86 -8.17 -7.18
N GLY A 32 19.13 -7.08 -6.90
CA GLY A 32 19.52 -6.13 -5.85
C GLY A 32 20.92 -5.55 -6.05
N LEU A 33 21.30 -5.36 -7.32
CA LEU A 33 22.61 -4.86 -7.68
C LEU A 33 22.78 -3.45 -7.12
N ARG A 34 23.75 -3.26 -6.24
CA ARG A 34 24.12 -1.92 -5.77
C ARG A 34 24.92 -1.13 -6.81
N ASP A 35 25.43 -1.82 -7.81
CA ASP A 35 26.17 -1.26 -8.93
C ASP A 35 26.23 -2.28 -10.09
N LEU A 36 26.35 -1.80 -11.33
CA LEU A 36 26.46 -2.66 -12.51
C LEU A 36 27.89 -3.22 -12.67
N PRO A 37 28.06 -4.53 -12.87
CA PRO A 37 29.39 -5.15 -13.05
C PRO A 37 30.14 -4.56 -14.26
N GLU A 38 31.46 -4.36 -14.11
CA GLU A 38 32.35 -3.88 -15.19
C GLU A 38 32.32 -4.77 -16.43
N GLU A 39 32.19 -6.07 -16.20
CA GLU A 39 32.23 -7.11 -17.21
C GLU A 39 31.04 -7.02 -18.17
N LEU A 40 29.89 -6.48 -17.71
CA LEU A 40 28.69 -6.25 -18.52
C LEU A 40 29.01 -5.40 -19.75
N PHE A 41 29.75 -4.31 -19.57
CA PHE A 41 30.01 -3.33 -20.63
C PHE A 41 30.99 -3.84 -21.71
N ARG A 42 31.54 -5.05 -21.54
CA ARG A 42 32.37 -5.71 -22.56
C ARG A 42 31.55 -6.60 -23.50
N LEU A 43 30.29 -6.87 -23.17
CA LEU A 43 29.39 -7.69 -23.97
C LEU A 43 28.75 -6.88 -25.11
N THR A 44 29.58 -6.32 -26.01
CA THR A 44 29.11 -5.43 -27.08
C THR A 44 28.21 -6.11 -28.13
N HIS A 45 28.04 -7.44 -28.05
CA HIS A 45 27.13 -8.21 -28.91
C HIS A 45 25.69 -8.29 -28.37
N LEU A 46 25.40 -7.71 -27.20
CA LEU A 46 24.06 -7.72 -26.62
C LEU A 46 23.06 -6.94 -27.49
N ARG A 47 21.90 -7.57 -27.68
CA ARG A 47 20.70 -7.00 -28.32
C ARG A 47 19.58 -6.77 -27.30
N ALA A 48 19.46 -7.61 -26.28
CA ALA A 48 18.48 -7.43 -25.22
C ALA A 48 19.15 -7.43 -23.86
N LEU A 49 18.83 -6.43 -23.04
CA LEU A 49 19.32 -6.31 -21.67
C LEU A 49 18.19 -5.93 -20.74
N ASP A 50 17.93 -6.77 -19.74
CA ASP A 50 16.98 -6.46 -18.69
C ASP A 50 17.70 -6.24 -17.35
N LEU A 51 17.61 -5.01 -16.85
CA LEU A 51 18.13 -4.56 -15.57
C LEU A 51 16.99 -4.21 -14.61
N GLY A 52 15.75 -4.41 -15.01
CA GLY A 52 14.59 -4.04 -14.24
C GLY A 52 14.48 -4.82 -12.94
N SER A 53 13.42 -4.55 -12.22
CA SER A 53 12.98 -5.32 -11.08
C SER A 53 11.49 -5.54 -11.25
N GLU A 54 10.99 -6.61 -10.66
CA GLU A 54 9.56 -6.75 -10.49
C GLU A 54 9.04 -5.60 -9.60
N PRO A 55 7.76 -5.25 -9.72
CA PRO A 55 7.15 -4.27 -8.84
C PRO A 55 7.48 -4.60 -7.38
N PRO A 56 7.70 -3.61 -6.51
CA PRO A 56 8.31 -3.79 -5.17
C PRO A 56 7.55 -4.71 -4.19
N TRP A 57 6.50 -5.37 -4.65
CA TRP A 57 5.50 -6.14 -3.91
C TRP A 57 5.76 -7.65 -4.10
N ASP A 58 6.62 -8.02 -5.05
CA ASP A 58 7.13 -9.38 -5.24
C ASP A 58 8.48 -9.55 -4.50
N HIS A 59 8.46 -10.44 -3.51
CA HIS A 59 9.59 -11.02 -2.78
C HIS A 59 10.96 -10.30 -2.76
N GLY A 60 11.16 -9.36 -1.83
CA GLY A 60 12.42 -9.25 -1.07
C GLY A 60 13.70 -8.86 -1.82
N HIS A 61 13.64 -8.51 -3.10
CA HIS A 61 14.80 -8.08 -3.88
C HIS A 61 14.85 -6.56 -3.94
N ALA A 62 15.97 -5.97 -3.51
CA ALA A 62 16.19 -4.55 -3.72
C ALA A 62 16.19 -4.27 -5.24
N PRO A 63 15.73 -3.08 -5.68
CA PRO A 63 15.84 -2.71 -7.08
C PRO A 63 17.32 -2.61 -7.48
N ASN A 64 17.59 -2.91 -8.74
CA ASN A 64 18.93 -2.69 -9.29
C ASN A 64 19.23 -1.19 -9.35
N ALA A 65 20.40 -0.81 -8.81
CA ALA A 65 20.98 0.51 -8.95
C ALA A 65 21.67 0.59 -10.33
N VAL A 66 20.95 1.15 -11.29
CA VAL A 66 21.36 1.34 -12.68
C VAL A 66 21.89 2.75 -12.88
N ASP A 67 21.32 3.74 -12.18
CA ASP A 67 21.49 5.15 -12.47
C ASP A 67 22.96 5.61 -12.38
N ALA A 68 23.71 5.08 -11.40
CA ALA A 68 25.12 5.43 -11.17
C ALA A 68 26.06 5.08 -12.34
N ARG A 69 25.70 4.10 -13.18
CA ARG A 69 26.52 3.65 -14.33
C ARG A 69 25.78 3.66 -15.66
N ARG A 70 24.60 4.28 -15.74
CA ARG A 70 23.75 4.28 -16.93
C ARG A 70 24.48 4.73 -18.21
N ASP A 71 25.36 5.74 -18.11
CA ASP A 71 26.11 6.25 -19.27
C ASP A 71 26.98 5.20 -19.95
N ARG A 72 27.44 4.21 -19.19
CA ARG A 72 28.27 3.12 -19.71
C ARG A 72 27.48 2.13 -20.55
N LEU A 73 26.16 2.09 -20.42
CA LEU A 73 25.30 1.29 -21.29
C LEU A 73 25.40 1.74 -22.76
N ARG A 74 25.86 2.98 -23.04
CA ARG A 74 26.19 3.42 -24.41
C ARG A 74 27.26 2.56 -25.10
N ALA A 75 28.10 1.87 -24.33
CA ALA A 75 29.07 0.92 -24.90
C ALA A 75 28.39 -0.28 -25.59
N LEU A 76 27.14 -0.55 -25.25
CA LEU A 76 26.30 -1.62 -25.79
C LEU A 76 25.43 -1.06 -26.94
N ALA A 77 26.07 -0.47 -27.95
CA ALA A 77 25.39 0.27 -29.03
C ALA A 77 24.46 -0.57 -29.92
N ASP A 78 24.57 -1.90 -29.86
CA ASP A 78 23.74 -2.85 -30.62
C ASP A 78 22.44 -3.26 -29.89
N LEU A 79 22.12 -2.66 -28.74
CA LEU A 79 20.88 -2.93 -28.00
C LEU A 79 19.63 -2.55 -28.81
N GLU A 80 18.72 -3.51 -28.90
CA GLU A 80 17.39 -3.46 -29.52
C GLU A 80 16.28 -3.45 -28.44
N GLU A 81 16.53 -4.04 -27.26
CA GLU A 81 15.57 -4.10 -26.13
C GLU A 81 16.27 -3.74 -24.81
N VAL A 82 15.68 -2.82 -24.04
CA VAL A 82 16.19 -2.44 -22.71
C VAL A 82 15.06 -2.39 -21.68
N GLY A 83 15.16 -3.22 -20.64
CA GLY A 83 14.26 -3.26 -19.48
C GLY A 83 14.87 -2.58 -18.26
N LEU A 84 14.17 -1.59 -17.71
CA LEU A 84 14.60 -0.76 -16.57
C LEU A 84 13.49 -0.59 -15.54
N ALA A 85 12.40 -1.36 -15.67
CA ALA A 85 11.23 -1.27 -14.81
C ALA A 85 11.65 -1.28 -13.33
N TRP A 86 11.08 -0.39 -12.53
CA TRP A 86 11.32 -0.32 -11.07
C TRP A 86 12.79 -0.20 -10.64
N SER A 87 13.67 0.28 -11.53
CA SER A 87 15.05 0.62 -11.17
C SER A 87 15.13 2.04 -10.55
N ASP A 88 16.30 2.39 -10.03
CA ASP A 88 16.57 3.74 -9.50
C ASP A 88 16.74 4.83 -10.56
N LEU A 89 16.48 4.51 -11.84
CA LEU A 89 16.72 5.36 -12.99
C LEU A 89 15.97 6.70 -12.87
N GLY A 90 16.71 7.80 -13.02
CA GLY A 90 16.16 9.16 -13.02
C GLY A 90 16.16 9.85 -14.38
N SER A 91 16.92 9.34 -15.36
CA SER A 91 17.10 9.99 -16.67
C SER A 91 17.31 8.97 -17.77
N LEU A 92 16.84 9.32 -18.98
CA LEU A 92 17.04 8.57 -20.21
C LEU A 92 18.19 9.12 -21.07
N ASP A 93 18.98 10.07 -20.57
CA ASP A 93 20.11 10.68 -21.31
C ASP A 93 21.06 9.66 -21.98
N PHE A 94 21.30 8.52 -21.35
CA PHE A 94 22.19 7.48 -21.84
C PHE A 94 21.67 6.74 -23.08
N VAL A 95 20.34 6.72 -23.30
CA VAL A 95 19.81 6.07 -24.52
C VAL A 95 20.05 6.92 -25.76
N ALA A 96 20.42 8.20 -25.61
CA ALA A 96 20.86 9.04 -26.71
C ALA A 96 22.12 8.42 -27.36
N GLY A 97 21.94 7.80 -28.53
CA GLY A 97 22.98 7.06 -29.25
C GLY A 97 22.73 5.55 -29.41
N LEU A 98 21.73 4.98 -28.72
CA LEU A 98 21.28 3.59 -28.92
C LEU A 98 20.32 3.50 -30.11
N GLY A 99 20.78 3.89 -31.30
CA GLY A 99 19.91 4.08 -32.48
C GLY A 99 19.18 2.83 -33.01
N ARG A 100 19.46 1.64 -32.46
CA ARG A 100 18.75 0.38 -32.76
C ARG A 100 17.66 0.03 -31.76
N LEU A 101 17.51 0.81 -30.69
CA LEU A 101 16.57 0.53 -29.62
C LEU A 101 15.13 0.55 -30.17
N ALA A 102 14.48 -0.61 -30.11
CA ALA A 102 13.12 -0.85 -30.55
C ALA A 102 12.13 -0.98 -29.38
N TRP A 103 12.60 -1.46 -28.22
CA TRP A 103 11.78 -1.62 -27.02
C TRP A 103 12.47 -1.00 -25.80
N LEU A 104 11.77 -0.11 -25.11
CA LEU A 104 12.22 0.50 -23.87
C LEU A 104 11.11 0.41 -22.82
N ASN A 105 11.43 -0.22 -21.69
CA ASN A 105 10.58 -0.19 -20.51
C ASN A 105 11.28 0.58 -19.39
N ALA A 106 10.73 1.72 -19.01
CA ALA A 106 11.12 2.56 -17.89
C ALA A 106 9.99 2.70 -16.85
N SER A 107 9.05 1.77 -16.79
CA SER A 107 7.90 1.82 -15.89
C SER A 107 8.34 1.86 -14.41
N GLY A 108 7.65 2.63 -13.56
CA GLY A 108 7.96 2.69 -12.13
C GLY A 108 9.33 3.30 -11.82
N THR A 109 9.89 4.08 -12.74
CA THR A 109 11.13 4.85 -12.54
C THR A 109 10.82 6.32 -12.28
N LYS A 110 11.84 7.14 -12.02
CA LYS A 110 11.68 8.59 -11.78
C LYS A 110 11.81 9.44 -13.04
N VAL A 111 11.72 8.82 -14.21
CA VAL A 111 11.83 9.51 -15.49
C VAL A 111 10.67 10.51 -15.63
N ALA A 112 11.00 11.75 -15.99
CA ALA A 112 10.02 12.79 -16.31
C ALA A 112 10.20 13.31 -17.74
N ASP A 113 11.43 13.26 -18.25
CA ASP A 113 11.83 13.85 -19.52
C ASP A 113 12.07 12.78 -20.59
N LEU A 114 11.26 12.83 -21.65
CA LEU A 114 11.37 11.95 -22.82
C LEU A 114 12.23 12.55 -23.96
N THR A 115 12.76 13.76 -23.81
CA THR A 115 13.61 14.39 -24.84
C THR A 115 14.81 13.55 -25.27
N PRO A 116 15.46 12.72 -24.42
CA PRO A 116 16.53 11.85 -24.87
C PRO A 116 16.12 10.82 -25.93
N LEU A 117 14.82 10.52 -26.06
CA LEU A 117 14.29 9.58 -27.05
C LEU A 117 14.24 10.16 -28.47
N ALA A 118 14.46 11.46 -28.66
CA ALA A 118 14.30 12.16 -29.95
C ALA A 118 15.03 11.51 -31.14
N SER A 119 16.16 10.84 -30.88
CA SER A 119 17.00 10.21 -31.92
C SER A 119 16.62 8.75 -32.21
N LEU A 120 15.74 8.15 -31.42
CA LEU A 120 15.40 6.73 -31.46
C LEU A 120 14.29 6.43 -32.46
N THR A 121 14.52 6.78 -33.72
CA THR A 121 13.52 6.60 -34.80
C THR A 121 13.12 5.14 -35.08
N ALA A 122 13.87 4.16 -34.54
CA ALA A 122 13.55 2.75 -34.59
C ALA A 122 12.65 2.26 -33.43
N LEU A 123 12.33 3.13 -32.46
CA LEU A 123 11.57 2.75 -31.27
C LEU A 123 10.13 2.37 -31.66
N GLN A 124 9.76 1.13 -31.31
CA GLN A 124 8.46 0.53 -31.59
C GLN A 124 7.60 0.43 -30.32
N SER A 125 8.22 0.31 -29.14
CA SER A 125 7.49 0.19 -27.88
C SER A 125 8.14 1.04 -26.80
N LEU A 126 7.32 1.83 -26.12
CA LEU A 126 7.69 2.61 -24.95
C LEU A 126 6.70 2.32 -23.82
N ASP A 127 7.22 1.85 -22.70
CA ASP A 127 6.51 1.82 -21.43
C ASP A 127 7.16 2.82 -20.47
N CYS A 128 6.42 3.88 -20.15
CA CYS A 128 6.76 4.90 -19.16
C CYS A 128 5.65 5.03 -18.11
N SER A 129 4.88 3.96 -17.87
CA SER A 129 3.86 3.95 -16.83
C SER A 129 4.43 4.18 -15.43
N ARG A 130 3.64 4.75 -14.52
CA ARG A 130 4.06 5.05 -13.14
C ARG A 130 5.34 5.88 -13.09
N THR A 131 5.45 6.86 -13.98
CA THR A 131 6.56 7.80 -14.02
C THR A 131 6.04 9.25 -13.92
N GLN A 132 6.94 10.23 -13.98
CA GLN A 132 6.58 11.65 -13.87
C GLN A 132 6.40 12.33 -15.23
N VAL A 133 6.28 11.53 -16.30
CA VAL A 133 6.07 12.03 -17.65
C VAL A 133 4.75 12.81 -17.73
N ALA A 134 4.81 13.98 -18.34
CA ALA A 134 3.64 14.82 -18.62
C ALA A 134 3.59 15.26 -20.09
N ASP A 135 4.76 15.52 -20.68
CA ASP A 135 4.89 16.02 -22.05
C ASP A 135 5.24 14.89 -23.03
N LEU A 136 4.32 14.64 -23.98
CA LEU A 136 4.50 13.66 -25.05
C LEU A 136 4.96 14.27 -26.37
N THR A 137 5.21 15.59 -26.45
CA THR A 137 5.48 16.33 -27.69
C THR A 137 6.56 15.67 -28.55
N LEU A 138 7.61 15.13 -27.92
CA LEU A 138 8.74 14.50 -28.60
C LEU A 138 8.36 13.21 -29.33
N LEU A 139 7.33 12.51 -28.84
CA LEU A 139 6.87 11.24 -29.44
C LEU A 139 6.28 11.45 -30.84
N ALA A 140 5.84 12.65 -31.19
CA ALA A 140 5.32 12.97 -32.53
C ALA A 140 6.31 12.65 -33.66
N SER A 141 7.61 12.60 -33.35
CA SER A 141 8.66 12.25 -34.31
C SER A 141 8.94 10.75 -34.42
N LEU A 142 8.49 9.94 -33.46
CA LEU A 142 8.75 8.50 -33.37
C LEU A 142 7.71 7.68 -34.15
N THR A 143 7.65 7.92 -35.46
CA THR A 143 6.62 7.33 -36.36
C THR A 143 6.62 5.79 -36.47
N ALA A 144 7.68 5.12 -35.98
CA ALA A 144 7.75 3.67 -35.88
C ALA A 144 7.03 3.11 -34.62
N LEU A 145 6.58 3.97 -33.70
CA LEU A 145 5.97 3.56 -32.45
C LEU A 145 4.66 2.79 -32.69
N GLN A 146 4.59 1.59 -32.15
CA GLN A 146 3.46 0.66 -32.21
C GLN A 146 2.77 0.50 -30.85
N SER A 147 3.50 0.67 -29.75
CA SER A 147 2.96 0.56 -28.40
C SER A 147 3.43 1.73 -27.53
N LEU A 148 2.49 2.42 -26.91
CA LEU A 148 2.73 3.40 -25.87
C LEU A 148 1.92 3.05 -24.63
N VAL A 149 2.62 2.85 -23.51
CA VAL A 149 2.01 2.69 -22.19
C VAL A 149 2.52 3.83 -21.32
N CYS A 150 1.62 4.75 -20.99
CA CYS A 150 1.87 5.91 -20.13
C CYS A 150 0.82 6.01 -19.02
N SER A 151 0.28 4.86 -18.59
CA SER A 151 -0.68 4.79 -17.50
C SER A 151 -0.08 5.26 -16.17
N ASP A 152 -0.88 5.86 -15.30
CA ASP A 152 -0.43 6.47 -14.03
C ASP A 152 0.75 7.44 -14.27
N THR A 153 0.47 8.47 -15.06
CA THR A 153 1.39 9.57 -15.36
C THR A 153 0.64 10.90 -15.33
N GLN A 154 1.36 12.01 -15.53
CA GLN A 154 0.78 13.36 -15.54
C GLN A 154 0.36 13.81 -16.94
N VAL A 155 0.17 12.87 -17.87
CA VAL A 155 -0.25 13.16 -19.24
C VAL A 155 -1.68 13.69 -19.26
N VAL A 156 -1.88 14.75 -20.05
CA VAL A 156 -3.19 15.37 -20.28
C VAL A 156 -3.52 15.45 -21.77
N ASP A 157 -2.49 15.74 -22.59
CA ASP A 157 -2.63 16.04 -24.01
C ASP A 157 -2.11 14.89 -24.88
N LEU A 158 -3.00 14.32 -25.69
CA LEU A 158 -2.69 13.29 -26.68
C LEU A 158 -2.38 13.84 -28.08
N THR A 159 -2.44 15.16 -28.30
CA THR A 159 -2.14 15.82 -29.59
C THR A 159 -0.84 15.33 -30.23
N PRO A 160 0.26 15.10 -29.48
CA PRO A 160 1.50 14.57 -30.06
C PRO A 160 1.36 13.20 -30.74
N LEU A 161 0.33 12.42 -30.43
CA LEU A 161 0.13 11.07 -30.97
C LEU A 161 -0.59 11.06 -32.32
N ALA A 162 -1.19 12.17 -32.75
CA ALA A 162 -2.11 12.20 -33.91
C ALA A 162 -1.49 11.72 -35.24
N GLY A 163 -0.17 11.81 -35.38
CA GLY A 163 0.57 11.38 -36.57
C GLY A 163 1.14 9.95 -36.50
N LEU A 164 0.98 9.23 -35.39
CA LEU A 164 1.61 7.93 -35.16
C LEU A 164 0.81 6.77 -35.79
N ALA A 165 0.71 6.77 -37.12
CA ALA A 165 -0.13 5.83 -37.87
C ALA A 165 0.18 4.34 -37.66
N SER A 166 1.36 4.01 -37.10
CA SER A 166 1.77 2.65 -36.75
C SER A 166 1.28 2.19 -35.36
N LEU A 167 0.69 3.08 -34.56
CA LEU A 167 0.32 2.80 -33.18
C LEU A 167 -0.82 1.78 -33.12
N GLN A 168 -0.57 0.65 -32.46
CA GLN A 168 -1.47 -0.48 -32.25
C GLN A 168 -1.97 -0.56 -30.81
N ARG A 169 -1.18 -0.11 -29.84
CA ARG A 169 -1.56 -0.08 -28.43
C ARG A 169 -1.32 1.29 -27.83
N LEU A 170 -2.33 1.83 -27.18
CA LEU A 170 -2.25 3.00 -26.32
C LEU A 170 -2.88 2.68 -24.97
N ASP A 171 -2.14 2.89 -23.90
CA ASP A 171 -2.66 2.84 -22.55
C ASP A 171 -2.29 4.14 -21.82
N CYS A 172 -3.29 4.98 -21.59
CA CYS A 172 -3.21 6.21 -20.82
C CYS A 172 -4.13 6.15 -19.59
N SER A 173 -4.39 4.95 -19.06
CA SER A 173 -5.22 4.78 -17.86
C SER A 173 -4.63 5.54 -16.67
N ASP A 174 -5.48 6.01 -15.76
CA ASP A 174 -5.07 6.75 -14.54
C ASP A 174 -4.26 8.01 -14.85
N THR A 175 -4.57 8.67 -15.97
CA THR A 175 -4.06 9.99 -16.35
C THR A 175 -5.18 11.04 -16.33
N GLN A 176 -4.86 12.30 -16.63
CA GLN A 176 -5.85 13.38 -16.69
C GLN A 176 -6.38 13.62 -18.11
N VAL A 177 -6.23 12.64 -19.01
CA VAL A 177 -6.74 12.74 -20.39
C VAL A 177 -8.27 12.85 -20.38
N ALA A 178 -8.80 13.82 -21.13
CA ALA A 178 -10.24 13.99 -21.34
C ALA A 178 -10.63 13.91 -22.84
N ASP A 179 -9.70 14.24 -23.73
CA ASP A 179 -9.95 14.39 -25.16
C ASP A 179 -9.26 13.27 -25.97
N LEU A 180 -10.08 12.44 -26.63
CA LEU A 180 -9.62 11.38 -27.54
C LEU A 180 -9.55 11.82 -29.01
N THR A 181 -9.91 13.05 -29.36
CA THR A 181 -9.84 13.53 -30.75
C THR A 181 -8.48 13.34 -31.42
N PRO A 182 -7.33 13.46 -30.72
CA PRO A 182 -6.03 13.23 -31.35
C PRO A 182 -5.83 11.82 -31.90
N ILE A 183 -6.49 10.80 -31.32
CA ILE A 183 -6.29 9.41 -31.71
C ILE A 183 -7.28 8.93 -32.79
N ALA A 184 -8.22 9.78 -33.23
CA ALA A 184 -9.27 9.40 -34.18
C ALA A 184 -8.76 8.88 -35.53
N GLY A 185 -7.56 9.29 -35.93
CA GLY A 185 -6.91 8.88 -37.18
C GLY A 185 -6.05 7.62 -37.10
N LEU A 186 -5.88 7.02 -35.92
CA LEU A 186 -4.95 5.91 -35.68
C LEU A 186 -5.54 4.56 -36.11
N ALA A 187 -5.75 4.38 -37.41
CA ALA A 187 -6.47 3.22 -37.97
C ALA A 187 -5.85 1.84 -37.66
N ALA A 188 -4.59 1.79 -37.21
CA ALA A 188 -3.92 0.56 -36.77
C ALA A 188 -4.18 0.21 -35.29
N LEU A 189 -4.86 1.07 -34.52
CA LEU A 189 -5.06 0.88 -33.08
C LEU A 189 -5.95 -0.33 -32.80
N GLN A 190 -5.40 -1.28 -32.05
CA GLN A 190 -6.02 -2.54 -31.64
C GLN A 190 -6.41 -2.54 -30.15
N SER A 191 -5.69 -1.78 -29.32
CA SER A 191 -5.94 -1.70 -27.88
C SER A 191 -5.91 -0.27 -27.40
N LEU A 192 -6.96 0.14 -26.68
CA LEU A 192 -7.07 1.43 -26.01
C LEU A 192 -7.43 1.23 -24.53
N GLY A 193 -6.55 1.67 -23.63
CA GLY A 193 -6.82 1.84 -22.21
C GLY A 193 -6.91 3.32 -21.86
N CYS A 194 -8.04 3.74 -21.31
CA CYS A 194 -8.26 5.08 -20.76
C CYS A 194 -9.07 4.99 -19.45
N SER A 195 -8.93 3.89 -18.70
CA SER A 195 -9.65 3.73 -17.44
C SER A 195 -9.14 4.74 -16.41
N GLY A 196 -9.97 5.19 -15.47
CA GLY A 196 -9.58 6.18 -14.46
C GLY A 196 -9.26 7.57 -15.02
N THR A 197 -9.61 7.86 -16.27
CA THR A 197 -9.42 9.18 -16.91
C THR A 197 -10.68 10.04 -16.88
N GLN A 198 -10.61 11.26 -17.41
CA GLN A 198 -11.75 12.19 -17.51
C GLN A 198 -12.52 12.05 -18.83
N VAL A 199 -12.31 10.97 -19.58
CA VAL A 199 -13.00 10.75 -20.86
C VAL A 199 -14.50 10.61 -20.65
N ALA A 200 -15.28 11.33 -21.46
CA ALA A 200 -16.74 11.23 -21.52
C ALA A 200 -17.25 10.89 -22.93
N ASP A 201 -16.51 11.29 -23.97
CA ASP A 201 -16.91 11.17 -25.37
C ASP A 201 -16.06 10.11 -26.11
N LEU A 202 -16.73 9.05 -26.57
CA LEU A 202 -16.13 7.99 -27.39
C LEU A 202 -16.27 8.21 -28.90
N THR A 203 -16.89 9.30 -29.37
CA THR A 203 -17.04 9.57 -30.81
C THR A 203 -15.71 9.55 -31.57
N PRO A 204 -14.55 9.98 -31.02
CA PRO A 204 -13.28 9.91 -31.73
C PRO A 204 -12.86 8.50 -32.14
N ILE A 205 -13.27 7.46 -31.39
CA ILE A 205 -12.84 6.08 -31.65
C ILE A 205 -13.77 5.32 -32.61
N ALA A 206 -14.88 5.93 -33.05
CA ALA A 206 -15.88 5.28 -33.90
C ALA A 206 -15.35 4.75 -35.26
N GLY A 207 -14.23 5.32 -35.73
CA GLY A 207 -13.57 4.93 -36.99
C GLY A 207 -12.48 3.87 -36.84
N LEU A 208 -12.13 3.45 -35.62
CA LEU A 208 -10.98 2.58 -35.34
C LEU A 208 -11.33 1.10 -35.57
N ALA A 209 -11.58 0.72 -36.82
CA ALA A 209 -12.09 -0.61 -37.18
C ALA A 209 -11.19 -1.80 -36.78
N ALA A 210 -9.92 -1.55 -36.45
CA ALA A 210 -8.98 -2.56 -35.95
C ALA A 210 -9.06 -2.77 -34.43
N LEU A 211 -9.84 -1.96 -33.69
CA LEU A 211 -9.89 -2.00 -32.24
C LEU A 211 -10.50 -3.32 -31.74
N GLN A 212 -9.71 -4.04 -30.94
CA GLN A 212 -10.03 -5.33 -30.34
C GLN A 212 -10.29 -5.20 -28.83
N SER A 213 -9.66 -4.25 -28.16
CA SER A 213 -9.81 -4.04 -26.71
C SER A 213 -10.02 -2.58 -26.37
N LEU A 214 -11.05 -2.31 -25.56
CA LEU A 214 -11.34 -1.00 -24.99
C LEU A 214 -11.56 -1.13 -23.48
N GLY A 215 -10.77 -0.41 -22.69
CA GLY A 215 -10.99 -0.22 -21.26
C GLY A 215 -11.23 1.25 -20.96
N CYS A 216 -12.44 1.60 -20.52
CA CYS A 216 -12.84 2.95 -20.10
C CYS A 216 -13.52 2.93 -18.73
N SER A 217 -13.14 2.00 -17.86
CA SER A 217 -13.72 1.88 -16.52
C SER A 217 -13.38 3.09 -15.66
N GLY A 218 -14.27 3.49 -14.76
CA GLY A 218 -14.08 4.67 -13.89
C GLY A 218 -14.03 6.01 -14.63
N THR A 219 -14.60 6.07 -15.84
CA THR A 219 -14.71 7.30 -16.63
C THR A 219 -16.13 7.87 -16.59
N GLN A 220 -16.38 8.98 -17.29
CA GLN A 220 -17.70 9.63 -17.40
C GLN A 220 -18.50 9.17 -18.62
N VAL A 221 -18.09 8.08 -19.26
CA VAL A 221 -18.77 7.55 -20.45
C VAL A 221 -20.20 7.13 -20.12
N ALA A 222 -21.14 7.57 -20.96
CA ALA A 222 -22.55 7.16 -20.88
C ALA A 222 -23.08 6.58 -22.20
N ASP A 223 -22.52 7.02 -23.34
CA ASP A 223 -22.98 6.65 -24.68
C ASP A 223 -21.99 5.68 -25.36
N LEU A 224 -22.46 4.45 -25.63
CA LEU A 224 -21.71 3.43 -26.35
C LEU A 224 -21.97 3.45 -27.87
N THR A 225 -22.82 4.34 -28.40
CA THR A 225 -23.13 4.45 -29.84
C THR A 225 -21.89 4.46 -30.74
N PRO A 226 -20.77 5.13 -30.38
CA PRO A 226 -19.54 5.09 -31.15
C PRO A 226 -18.97 3.68 -31.39
N LEU A 227 -19.27 2.71 -30.53
CA LEU A 227 -18.74 1.35 -30.64
C LEU A 227 -19.46 0.48 -31.67
N ALA A 228 -20.65 0.88 -32.15
CA ALA A 228 -21.57 0.03 -32.90
C ALA A 228 -21.03 -0.58 -34.21
N ARG A 229 -19.90 -0.08 -34.72
CA ARG A 229 -19.25 -0.57 -35.94
C ARG A 229 -17.86 -1.18 -35.71
N LEU A 230 -17.42 -1.30 -34.47
CA LEU A 230 -16.13 -1.87 -34.12
C LEU A 230 -16.20 -3.40 -34.12
N ALA A 231 -16.48 -4.00 -35.28
CA ALA A 231 -16.75 -5.43 -35.41
C ALA A 231 -15.58 -6.35 -34.97
N ALA A 232 -14.37 -5.80 -34.82
CA ALA A 232 -13.21 -6.51 -34.30
C ALA A 232 -13.12 -6.53 -32.76
N LEU A 233 -14.00 -5.80 -32.05
CA LEU A 233 -13.94 -5.65 -30.59
C LEU A 233 -14.23 -6.99 -29.91
N GLN A 234 -13.27 -7.43 -29.09
CA GLN A 234 -13.27 -8.68 -28.33
C GLN A 234 -13.41 -8.43 -26.83
N SER A 235 -12.95 -7.28 -26.33
CA SER A 235 -13.01 -6.94 -24.90
C SER A 235 -13.51 -5.52 -24.70
N LEU A 236 -14.51 -5.35 -23.84
CA LEU A 236 -15.03 -4.07 -23.39
C LEU A 236 -15.11 -4.05 -21.86
N GLY A 237 -14.37 -3.13 -21.24
CA GLY A 237 -14.53 -2.76 -19.84
C GLY A 237 -15.08 -1.35 -19.72
N CYS A 238 -16.26 -1.21 -19.11
CA CYS A 238 -16.91 0.05 -18.83
C CYS A 238 -17.49 0.07 -17.40
N SER A 239 -16.84 -0.61 -16.47
CA SER A 239 -17.23 -0.62 -15.06
C SER A 239 -17.13 0.75 -14.40
N ARG A 240 -17.97 1.04 -13.40
CA ARG A 240 -18.08 2.37 -12.76
C ARG A 240 -18.27 3.51 -13.78
N THR A 241 -19.12 3.33 -14.78
CA THR A 241 -19.48 4.38 -15.73
C THR A 241 -20.97 4.72 -15.65
N GLN A 242 -21.44 5.64 -16.49
CA GLN A 242 -22.85 6.03 -16.57
C GLN A 242 -23.61 5.27 -17.67
N VAL A 243 -23.03 4.19 -18.20
CA VAL A 243 -23.64 3.39 -19.26
C VAL A 243 -24.90 2.70 -18.74
N ALA A 244 -26.04 2.99 -19.38
CA ALA A 244 -27.32 2.33 -19.09
C ALA A 244 -27.81 1.46 -20.27
N ASP A 245 -27.42 1.82 -21.50
CA ASP A 245 -27.90 1.19 -22.73
C ASP A 245 -26.79 0.39 -23.43
N LEU A 246 -26.97 -0.93 -23.49
CA LEU A 246 -26.08 -1.86 -24.20
C LEU A 246 -26.48 -2.08 -25.67
N THR A 247 -27.55 -1.46 -26.16
CA THR A 247 -28.00 -1.61 -27.56
C THR A 247 -26.89 -1.37 -28.59
N PRO A 248 -25.98 -0.38 -28.41
CA PRO A 248 -24.89 -0.17 -29.36
C PRO A 248 -23.95 -1.36 -29.55
N ILE A 249 -23.79 -2.24 -28.54
CA ILE A 249 -22.88 -3.38 -28.62
C ILE A 249 -23.55 -4.65 -29.17
N ALA A 250 -24.85 -4.61 -29.49
CA ALA A 250 -25.61 -5.79 -29.91
C ALA A 250 -25.06 -6.49 -31.16
N GLY A 251 -24.36 -5.76 -32.04
CA GLY A 251 -23.77 -6.30 -33.27
C GLY A 251 -22.31 -6.74 -33.15
N LEU A 252 -21.68 -6.63 -31.97
CA LEU A 252 -20.26 -6.91 -31.77
C LEU A 252 -20.01 -8.41 -31.56
N THR A 253 -20.34 -9.24 -32.54
CA THR A 253 -20.34 -10.71 -32.41
C THR A 253 -18.97 -11.34 -32.11
N ALA A 254 -17.88 -10.57 -32.21
CA ALA A 254 -16.53 -10.99 -31.80
C ALA A 254 -16.26 -10.78 -30.30
N LEU A 255 -17.17 -10.13 -29.55
CA LEU A 255 -17.01 -9.81 -28.14
C LEU A 255 -16.93 -11.08 -27.30
N GLN A 256 -15.85 -11.21 -26.54
CA GLN A 256 -15.53 -12.33 -25.65
C GLN A 256 -15.61 -11.92 -24.17
N ARG A 257 -15.36 -10.64 -23.86
CA ARG A 257 -15.42 -10.12 -22.50
C ARG A 257 -16.23 -8.83 -22.45
N LEU A 258 -17.20 -8.79 -21.54
CA LEU A 258 -17.91 -7.59 -21.14
C LEU A 258 -17.85 -7.44 -19.63
N ASP A 259 -17.35 -6.30 -19.19
CA ASP A 259 -17.41 -5.84 -17.80
C ASP A 259 -18.21 -4.53 -17.76
N CYS A 260 -19.40 -4.58 -17.17
CA CYS A 260 -20.25 -3.43 -16.88
C CYS A 260 -20.60 -3.33 -15.38
N TYR A 261 -19.69 -3.79 -14.53
CA TYR A 261 -19.81 -3.71 -13.08
C TYR A 261 -20.11 -2.29 -12.58
N ASP A 262 -21.01 -2.12 -11.60
CA ASP A 262 -21.35 -0.82 -10.99
C ASP A 262 -21.77 0.22 -12.03
N THR A 263 -22.81 -0.14 -12.81
CA THR A 263 -23.42 0.72 -13.83
C THR A 263 -24.96 0.66 -13.74
N PRO A 264 -25.69 1.66 -14.27
CA PRO A 264 -27.15 1.65 -14.29
C PRO A 264 -27.76 0.67 -15.33
N VAL A 265 -27.02 -0.31 -15.84
CA VAL A 265 -27.53 -1.32 -16.78
C VAL A 265 -28.64 -2.15 -16.11
N ALA A 266 -29.76 -2.30 -16.81
CA ALA A 266 -30.87 -3.16 -16.38
C ALA A 266 -31.27 -4.21 -17.42
N ASN A 267 -30.95 -3.98 -18.70
CA ASN A 267 -31.43 -4.77 -19.83
C ASN A 267 -30.27 -5.46 -20.57
N LEU A 268 -30.22 -6.80 -20.48
CA LEU A 268 -29.23 -7.61 -21.17
C LEU A 268 -29.66 -8.06 -22.58
N ALA A 269 -30.86 -7.71 -23.07
CA ALA A 269 -31.35 -8.11 -24.41
C ALA A 269 -30.33 -7.91 -25.56
N PRO A 270 -29.53 -6.83 -25.58
CA PRO A 270 -28.48 -6.62 -26.59
C PRO A 270 -27.42 -7.74 -26.65
N LEU A 271 -27.21 -8.49 -25.56
CA LEU A 271 -26.18 -9.53 -25.49
C LEU A 271 -26.56 -10.84 -26.20
N SER A 272 -27.84 -11.02 -26.54
CA SER A 272 -28.39 -12.30 -27.02
C SER A 272 -27.76 -12.89 -28.28
N SER A 273 -27.07 -12.07 -29.09
CA SER A 273 -26.37 -12.54 -30.30
C SER A 273 -24.86 -12.65 -30.15
N LEU A 274 -24.31 -12.31 -28.98
CA LEU A 274 -22.86 -12.29 -28.72
C LEU A 274 -22.34 -13.68 -28.35
N THR A 275 -22.55 -14.66 -29.23
CA THR A 275 -22.27 -16.09 -28.96
C THR A 275 -20.80 -16.42 -28.70
N ALA A 276 -19.89 -15.46 -28.95
CA ALA A 276 -18.47 -15.57 -28.61
C ALA A 276 -18.16 -15.17 -27.15
N LEU A 277 -19.14 -14.64 -26.40
CA LEU A 277 -18.94 -14.13 -25.05
C LEU A 277 -18.55 -15.27 -24.09
N GLN A 278 -17.41 -15.08 -23.43
CA GLN A 278 -16.81 -16.02 -22.48
C GLN A 278 -16.88 -15.50 -21.04
N SER A 279 -16.93 -14.19 -20.85
CA SER A 279 -16.96 -13.55 -19.54
C SER A 279 -17.95 -12.40 -19.55
N LEU A 280 -18.88 -12.42 -18.60
CA LEU A 280 -19.82 -11.35 -18.32
C LEU A 280 -19.75 -11.00 -16.83
N ASP A 281 -19.40 -9.75 -16.54
CA ASP A 281 -19.58 -9.15 -15.24
C ASP A 281 -20.66 -8.07 -15.34
N CYS A 282 -21.76 -8.29 -14.61
CA CYS A 282 -22.87 -7.36 -14.45
C CYS A 282 -23.25 -7.18 -12.98
N SER A 283 -22.28 -7.36 -12.07
CA SER A 283 -22.49 -7.15 -10.64
C SER A 283 -22.75 -5.68 -10.29
N ASP A 284 -23.39 -5.42 -9.14
CA ASP A 284 -23.83 -4.08 -8.71
C ASP A 284 -24.61 -3.30 -9.80
N THR A 285 -25.42 -4.01 -10.60
CA THR A 285 -26.31 -3.40 -11.61
C THR A 285 -27.78 -3.60 -11.27
N GLN A 286 -28.68 -3.12 -12.14
CA GLN A 286 -30.13 -3.26 -12.00
C GLN A 286 -30.69 -4.47 -12.76
N VAL A 287 -29.82 -5.41 -13.16
CA VAL A 287 -30.23 -6.61 -13.90
C VAL A 287 -31.14 -7.50 -13.03
N ALA A 288 -32.25 -7.95 -13.61
CA ALA A 288 -33.14 -8.93 -12.99
C ALA A 288 -33.40 -10.16 -13.89
N ASP A 289 -33.21 -10.01 -15.19
CA ASP A 289 -33.56 -11.01 -16.20
C ASP A 289 -32.31 -11.51 -16.94
N LEU A 290 -31.99 -12.79 -16.74
CA LEU A 290 -30.89 -13.49 -17.41
C LEU A 290 -31.33 -14.19 -18.72
N THR A 291 -32.61 -14.13 -19.12
CA THR A 291 -33.06 -14.76 -20.37
C THR A 291 -32.24 -14.37 -21.61
N PRO A 292 -31.70 -13.13 -21.74
CA PRO A 292 -30.89 -12.77 -22.89
C PRO A 292 -29.59 -13.56 -23.02
N ILE A 293 -29.04 -14.09 -21.92
CA ILE A 293 -27.76 -14.82 -21.95
C ILE A 293 -27.91 -16.33 -22.12
N ALA A 294 -29.15 -16.85 -22.25
CA ALA A 294 -29.43 -18.29 -22.25
C ALA A 294 -28.79 -19.07 -23.41
N GLY A 295 -28.46 -18.41 -24.52
CA GLY A 295 -27.83 -19.00 -25.70
C GLY A 295 -26.32 -18.72 -25.83
N LEU A 296 -25.67 -18.18 -24.80
CA LEU A 296 -24.25 -17.84 -24.83
C LEU A 296 -23.38 -19.05 -24.47
N ASP A 297 -23.43 -20.10 -25.28
CA ASP A 297 -22.82 -21.41 -25.00
C ASP A 297 -21.30 -21.37 -24.71
N ALA A 298 -20.61 -20.29 -25.11
CA ALA A 298 -19.19 -20.07 -24.84
C ALA A 298 -18.91 -19.47 -23.45
N LEU A 299 -19.93 -19.07 -22.68
CA LEU A 299 -19.80 -18.37 -21.42
C LEU A 299 -19.15 -19.28 -20.36
N GLN A 300 -18.05 -18.81 -19.79
CA GLN A 300 -17.24 -19.50 -18.78
C GLN A 300 -17.31 -18.81 -17.42
N HIS A 301 -17.55 -17.50 -17.40
CA HIS A 301 -17.60 -16.70 -16.19
C HIS A 301 -18.84 -15.81 -16.23
N LEU A 302 -19.66 -15.91 -15.20
CA LEU A 302 -20.81 -15.04 -14.96
C LEU A 302 -20.74 -14.51 -13.53
N ASP A 303 -20.66 -13.19 -13.42
CA ASP A 303 -20.89 -12.48 -12.17
C ASP A 303 -22.18 -11.65 -12.31
N CYS A 304 -23.14 -11.96 -11.45
CA CYS A 304 -24.41 -11.24 -11.31
C CYS A 304 -24.71 -10.92 -9.84
N SER A 305 -23.68 -10.83 -9.01
CA SER A 305 -23.79 -10.49 -7.60
C SER A 305 -24.37 -9.09 -7.37
N SER A 306 -25.03 -8.88 -6.23
CA SER A 306 -25.64 -7.59 -5.87
C SER A 306 -26.62 -7.06 -6.92
N THR A 307 -27.36 -7.96 -7.58
CA THR A 307 -28.39 -7.61 -8.57
C THR A 307 -29.79 -8.05 -8.10
N GLN A 308 -30.79 -7.85 -8.95
CA GLN A 308 -32.18 -8.27 -8.68
C GLN A 308 -32.50 -9.65 -9.26
N VAL A 309 -31.49 -10.44 -9.64
CA VAL A 309 -31.67 -11.78 -10.20
C VAL A 309 -32.31 -12.71 -9.16
N ALA A 310 -33.34 -13.44 -9.59
CA ALA A 310 -34.00 -14.47 -8.77
C ALA A 310 -34.07 -15.83 -9.49
N ASP A 311 -34.06 -15.83 -10.82
CA ASP A 311 -34.23 -17.02 -11.65
C ASP A 311 -32.94 -17.36 -12.42
N LEU A 312 -32.36 -18.51 -12.08
CA LEU A 312 -31.20 -19.07 -12.77
C LEU A 312 -31.57 -19.99 -13.95
N THR A 313 -32.86 -20.21 -14.24
CA THR A 313 -33.30 -21.05 -15.38
C THR A 313 -32.61 -20.70 -16.69
N PRO A 314 -32.39 -19.41 -17.04
CA PRO A 314 -31.69 -19.05 -18.26
C PRO A 314 -30.28 -19.63 -18.41
N ILE A 315 -29.56 -19.85 -17.31
CA ILE A 315 -28.16 -20.33 -17.37
C ILE A 315 -28.03 -21.86 -17.40
N ALA A 316 -29.14 -22.60 -17.36
CA ALA A 316 -29.13 -24.07 -17.27
C ALA A 316 -28.43 -24.76 -18.45
N GLY A 317 -28.38 -24.11 -19.61
CA GLY A 317 -27.72 -24.61 -20.83
C GLY A 317 -26.24 -24.26 -20.96
N LEU A 318 -25.69 -23.40 -20.09
CA LEU A 318 -24.34 -22.84 -20.23
C LEU A 318 -23.27 -23.82 -19.74
N THR A 319 -23.18 -24.99 -20.37
CA THR A 319 -22.33 -26.11 -19.93
C THR A 319 -20.83 -25.82 -19.92
N ALA A 320 -20.38 -24.73 -20.55
CA ALA A 320 -19.01 -24.23 -20.47
C ALA A 320 -18.71 -23.43 -19.19
N LEU A 321 -19.73 -23.10 -18.37
CA LEU A 321 -19.59 -22.25 -17.19
C LEU A 321 -18.69 -22.90 -16.14
N ARG A 322 -17.69 -22.13 -15.70
CA ARG A 322 -16.65 -22.51 -14.74
C ARG A 322 -16.77 -21.75 -13.43
N SER A 323 -17.29 -20.54 -13.48
CA SER A 323 -17.50 -19.67 -12.32
C SER A 323 -18.88 -19.04 -12.40
N LEU A 324 -19.62 -19.13 -11.30
CA LEU A 324 -20.88 -18.43 -11.09
C LEU A 324 -20.82 -17.70 -9.75
N ASP A 325 -20.98 -16.38 -9.80
CA ASP A 325 -21.28 -15.57 -8.64
C ASP A 325 -22.72 -15.04 -8.75
N CYS A 326 -23.53 -15.39 -7.76
CA CYS A 326 -24.89 -14.90 -7.60
C CYS A 326 -25.15 -14.43 -6.16
N SER A 327 -24.10 -14.02 -5.45
CA SER A 327 -24.17 -13.51 -4.08
C SER A 327 -25.00 -12.23 -3.97
N ASP A 328 -25.59 -11.99 -2.80
CA ASP A 328 -26.47 -10.83 -2.55
C ASP A 328 -27.57 -10.64 -3.63
N THR A 329 -28.21 -11.75 -4.00
CA THR A 329 -29.35 -11.76 -4.93
C THR A 329 -30.58 -12.42 -4.29
N GLN A 330 -31.68 -12.48 -5.05
CA GLN A 330 -32.93 -13.13 -4.61
C GLN A 330 -33.00 -14.61 -5.01
N VAL A 331 -31.88 -15.22 -5.41
CA VAL A 331 -31.82 -16.63 -5.80
C VAL A 331 -32.19 -17.54 -4.63
N ALA A 332 -33.13 -18.46 -4.86
CA ALA A 332 -33.50 -19.49 -3.89
C ALA A 332 -33.32 -20.92 -4.43
N ASN A 333 -33.26 -21.07 -5.76
CA ASN A 333 -33.31 -22.36 -6.43
C ASN A 333 -32.07 -22.59 -7.30
N LEU A 334 -31.21 -23.52 -6.87
CA LEU A 334 -30.02 -23.95 -7.62
C LEU A 334 -30.30 -25.07 -8.64
N THR A 335 -31.54 -25.55 -8.80
CA THR A 335 -31.86 -26.62 -9.77
C THR A 335 -31.32 -26.34 -11.19
N PRO A 336 -31.38 -25.09 -11.70
CA PRO A 336 -30.84 -24.77 -13.03
C PRO A 336 -29.35 -25.10 -13.21
N ILE A 337 -28.54 -25.03 -12.15
CA ILE A 337 -27.09 -25.25 -12.27
C ILE A 337 -26.68 -26.73 -12.17
N ALA A 338 -27.61 -27.65 -11.94
CA ALA A 338 -27.31 -29.07 -11.72
C ALA A 338 -26.59 -29.76 -12.90
N GLY A 339 -26.76 -29.24 -14.12
CA GLY A 339 -26.11 -29.75 -15.33
C GLY A 339 -24.75 -29.12 -15.65
N LEU A 340 -24.29 -28.12 -14.88
CA LEU A 340 -23.09 -27.35 -15.18
C LEU A 340 -21.83 -28.06 -14.68
N THR A 341 -21.56 -29.26 -15.19
CA THR A 341 -20.49 -30.14 -14.68
C THR A 341 -19.06 -29.59 -14.83
N ALA A 342 -18.88 -28.50 -15.61
CA ALA A 342 -17.62 -27.78 -15.72
C ALA A 342 -17.40 -26.75 -14.60
N LEU A 343 -18.42 -26.49 -13.76
CA LEU A 343 -18.39 -25.49 -12.71
C LEU A 343 -17.32 -25.85 -11.67
N ARG A 344 -16.50 -24.85 -11.35
CA ARG A 344 -15.38 -24.94 -10.41
C ARG A 344 -15.66 -24.09 -9.19
N SER A 345 -16.13 -22.87 -9.38
CA SER A 345 -16.49 -21.96 -8.29
C SER A 345 -17.98 -21.65 -8.31
N LEU A 346 -18.61 -21.70 -7.13
CA LEU A 346 -19.96 -21.23 -6.90
C LEU A 346 -19.97 -20.35 -5.67
N ASP A 347 -20.39 -19.10 -5.86
CA ASP A 347 -20.82 -18.24 -4.77
C ASP A 347 -22.34 -18.03 -4.83
N CYS A 348 -23.00 -18.36 -3.74
CA CYS A 348 -24.42 -18.11 -3.50
C CYS A 348 -24.67 -17.52 -2.09
N SER A 349 -23.67 -16.84 -1.54
CA SER A 349 -23.75 -16.17 -0.24
C SER A 349 -24.81 -15.07 -0.22
N ASP A 350 -25.37 -14.80 0.97
CA ASP A 350 -26.40 -13.78 1.17
C ASP A 350 -27.64 -13.93 0.26
N THR A 351 -27.92 -15.16 -0.19
CA THR A 351 -29.13 -15.51 -0.96
C THR A 351 -30.18 -16.24 -0.10
N GLN A 352 -31.28 -16.67 -0.74
CA GLN A 352 -32.34 -17.45 -0.12
C GLN A 352 -32.18 -18.97 -0.31
N VAL A 353 -30.99 -19.42 -0.73
CA VAL A 353 -30.71 -20.83 -0.97
C VAL A 353 -30.84 -21.64 0.33
N ALA A 354 -31.58 -22.76 0.26
CA ALA A 354 -31.71 -23.72 1.36
C ALA A 354 -31.29 -25.15 0.98
N ASN A 355 -31.29 -25.46 -0.32
CA ASN A 355 -31.11 -26.81 -0.84
C ASN A 355 -29.89 -26.91 -1.76
N LEU A 356 -28.87 -27.64 -1.32
CA LEU A 356 -27.65 -27.92 -2.10
C LEU A 356 -27.75 -29.18 -2.97
N THR A 357 -28.86 -29.92 -2.97
CA THR A 357 -29.02 -31.13 -3.81
C THR A 357 -28.62 -30.91 -5.28
N PRO A 358 -28.94 -29.76 -5.92
CA PRO A 358 -28.54 -29.50 -7.30
C PRO A 358 -27.03 -29.56 -7.56
N ILE A 359 -26.18 -29.24 -6.57
CA ILE A 359 -24.72 -29.19 -6.77
C ILE A 359 -24.02 -30.53 -6.56
N ALA A 360 -24.75 -31.58 -6.16
CA ALA A 360 -24.16 -32.89 -5.82
C ALA A 360 -23.37 -33.55 -6.97
N GLY A 361 -23.70 -33.21 -8.21
CA GLY A 361 -23.03 -33.73 -9.41
C GLY A 361 -21.84 -32.89 -9.92
N LEU A 362 -21.56 -31.74 -9.30
CA LEU A 362 -20.54 -30.79 -9.78
C LEU A 362 -19.14 -31.17 -9.28
N THR A 363 -18.65 -32.35 -9.63
CA THR A 363 -17.43 -32.95 -9.06
C THR A 363 -16.13 -32.17 -9.34
N MET A 364 -16.17 -31.15 -10.20
CA MET A 364 -15.06 -30.22 -10.46
C MET A 364 -15.06 -29.00 -9.53
N LEU A 365 -16.04 -28.88 -8.64
CA LEU A 365 -16.18 -27.77 -7.71
C LEU A 365 -15.03 -27.79 -6.69
N TRP A 366 -14.25 -26.71 -6.65
CA TRP A 366 -13.15 -26.50 -5.71
C TRP A 366 -13.47 -25.45 -4.64
N SER A 367 -14.51 -24.65 -4.84
CA SER A 367 -14.90 -23.55 -3.95
C SER A 367 -16.41 -23.45 -3.91
N LEU A 368 -16.94 -23.45 -2.69
CA LEU A 368 -18.35 -23.21 -2.42
C LEU A 368 -18.47 -22.20 -1.29
N ASP A 369 -19.07 -21.07 -1.60
CA ASP A 369 -19.58 -20.14 -0.60
C ASP A 369 -21.11 -20.22 -0.58
N CYS A 370 -21.64 -20.58 0.59
CA CYS A 370 -23.07 -20.57 0.89
C CYS A 370 -23.35 -19.83 2.20
N SER A 371 -22.47 -18.90 2.58
CA SER A 371 -22.57 -18.13 3.80
C SER A 371 -23.83 -17.27 3.83
N SER A 372 -24.34 -16.99 5.02
CA SER A 372 -25.58 -16.21 5.25
C SER A 372 -26.84 -16.75 4.53
N THR A 373 -26.85 -18.01 4.12
CA THR A 373 -28.02 -18.65 3.50
C THR A 373 -28.87 -19.46 4.50
N GLN A 374 -29.89 -20.17 4.01
CA GLN A 374 -30.75 -21.05 4.80
C GLN A 374 -30.31 -22.52 4.74
N VAL A 375 -29.10 -22.81 4.26
CA VAL A 375 -28.57 -24.18 4.14
C VAL A 375 -28.47 -24.85 5.52
N ALA A 376 -29.02 -26.05 5.63
CA ALA A 376 -28.92 -26.89 6.83
C ALA A 376 -28.25 -28.25 6.56
N ASP A 377 -28.31 -28.73 5.32
CA ASP A 377 -27.89 -30.07 4.92
C ASP A 377 -26.70 -30.01 3.95
N LEU A 378 -25.55 -30.51 4.42
CA LEU A 378 -24.33 -30.65 3.63
C LEU A 378 -24.21 -32.02 2.92
N THR A 379 -25.17 -32.94 3.06
CA THR A 379 -25.10 -34.25 2.37
C THR A 379 -24.85 -34.15 0.87
N PRO A 380 -25.36 -33.13 0.13
CA PRO A 380 -25.08 -33.00 -1.29
C PRO A 380 -23.60 -32.79 -1.64
N ILE A 381 -22.79 -32.21 -0.75
CA ILE A 381 -21.38 -31.91 -1.04
C ILE A 381 -20.44 -33.08 -0.74
N ALA A 382 -20.93 -34.19 -0.19
CA ALA A 382 -20.09 -35.31 0.25
C ALA A 382 -19.26 -35.96 -0.88
N GLY A 383 -19.70 -35.83 -2.14
CA GLY A 383 -19.00 -36.33 -3.32
C GLY A 383 -18.03 -35.33 -3.98
N LEU A 384 -17.93 -34.09 -3.50
CA LEU A 384 -17.15 -33.02 -4.12
C LEU A 384 -15.68 -33.09 -3.69
N THR A 385 -14.99 -34.17 -4.02
CA THR A 385 -13.63 -34.46 -3.49
C THR A 385 -12.54 -33.47 -3.91
N MET A 386 -12.83 -32.57 -4.86
CA MET A 386 -11.95 -31.46 -5.26
C MET A 386 -12.15 -30.19 -4.41
N LEU A 387 -13.12 -30.17 -3.50
CA LEU A 387 -13.47 -29.00 -2.70
C LEU A 387 -12.29 -28.60 -1.82
N TRP A 388 -11.77 -27.41 -2.05
CA TRP A 388 -10.64 -26.80 -1.37
C TRP A 388 -11.09 -25.78 -0.32
N SER A 389 -12.14 -25.00 -0.62
CA SER A 389 -12.79 -24.08 0.32
C SER A 389 -14.27 -24.38 0.47
N LEU A 390 -14.73 -24.38 1.72
CA LEU A 390 -16.13 -24.38 2.08
C LEU A 390 -16.40 -23.26 3.07
N ASP A 391 -17.23 -22.31 2.68
CA ASP A 391 -17.82 -21.33 3.57
C ASP A 391 -19.31 -21.63 3.78
N CYS A 392 -19.67 -21.87 5.04
CA CYS A 392 -21.06 -22.00 5.49
C CYS A 392 -21.32 -21.13 6.72
N PHE A 393 -20.58 -20.02 6.85
CA PHE A 393 -20.79 -19.01 7.89
C PHE A 393 -22.26 -18.61 7.97
N ARG A 394 -22.79 -18.50 9.19
CA ARG A 394 -24.17 -17.99 9.44
C ARG A 394 -25.26 -18.77 8.69
N THR A 395 -25.08 -20.07 8.54
CA THR A 395 -26.10 -21.00 8.02
C THR A 395 -26.77 -21.80 9.15
N GLN A 396 -27.66 -22.73 8.80
CA GLN A 396 -28.34 -23.64 9.74
C GLN A 396 -27.65 -25.00 9.85
N VAL A 397 -26.42 -25.13 9.35
CA VAL A 397 -25.66 -26.40 9.37
C VAL A 397 -25.43 -26.86 10.82
N ALA A 398 -25.76 -28.12 11.09
CA ALA A 398 -25.49 -28.78 12.37
C ALA A 398 -24.59 -30.00 12.26
N ASN A 399 -24.52 -30.62 11.07
CA ASN A 399 -23.87 -31.90 10.85
C ASN A 399 -22.73 -31.77 9.82
N LEU A 400 -21.49 -31.96 10.28
CA LEU A 400 -20.29 -31.96 9.44
C LEU A 400 -19.93 -33.36 8.88
N THR A 401 -20.67 -34.43 9.18
CA THR A 401 -20.38 -35.77 8.64
C THR A 401 -20.18 -35.79 7.12
N PRO A 402 -20.94 -35.02 6.31
CA PRO A 402 -20.75 -35.00 4.86
C PRO A 402 -19.36 -34.54 4.39
N ILE A 403 -18.64 -33.72 5.17
CA ILE A 403 -17.32 -33.22 4.75
C ILE A 403 -16.18 -34.19 5.08
N ALA A 404 -16.44 -35.29 5.80
CA ALA A 404 -15.38 -36.17 6.32
C ALA A 404 -14.48 -36.83 5.24
N GLY A 405 -14.96 -36.91 3.99
CA GLY A 405 -14.23 -37.46 2.85
C GLY A 405 -13.62 -36.41 1.90
N LEU A 406 -13.66 -35.13 2.26
CA LEU A 406 -13.15 -34.03 1.41
C LEU A 406 -11.66 -33.80 1.64
N ASP A 407 -10.83 -34.76 1.25
CA ASP A 407 -9.39 -34.79 1.55
C ASP A 407 -8.61 -33.57 1.00
N ALA A 408 -9.16 -32.86 0.01
CA ALA A 408 -8.58 -31.65 -0.57
C ALA A 408 -8.90 -30.36 0.22
N LEU A 409 -9.82 -30.41 1.20
CA LEU A 409 -10.31 -29.23 1.91
C LEU A 409 -9.21 -28.59 2.75
N GLN A 410 -8.95 -27.30 2.49
CA GLN A 410 -7.95 -26.51 3.20
C GLN A 410 -8.54 -25.40 4.05
N ARG A 411 -9.71 -24.88 3.67
CA ARG A 411 -10.44 -23.85 4.43
C ARG A 411 -11.85 -24.34 4.74
N LEU A 412 -12.22 -24.21 6.00
CA LEU A 412 -13.58 -24.44 6.49
C LEU A 412 -13.99 -23.27 7.39
N ASP A 413 -14.96 -22.50 6.96
CA ASP A 413 -15.71 -21.61 7.85
C ASP A 413 -17.08 -22.24 8.13
N CYS A 414 -17.32 -22.58 9.40
CA CYS A 414 -18.61 -23.04 9.90
C CYS A 414 -19.07 -22.18 11.08
N SER A 415 -18.57 -20.96 11.18
CA SER A 415 -18.86 -20.07 12.29
C SER A 415 -20.31 -19.58 12.26
N SER A 416 -20.87 -19.28 13.43
CA SER A 416 -22.28 -18.89 13.62
C SER A 416 -23.29 -19.90 13.05
N THR A 417 -22.95 -21.19 13.08
CA THR A 417 -23.83 -22.31 12.72
C THR A 417 -24.31 -23.08 13.96
N GLN A 418 -25.01 -24.20 13.76
CA GLN A 418 -25.49 -25.10 14.82
C GLN A 418 -24.56 -26.30 15.07
N VAL A 419 -23.34 -26.28 14.52
CA VAL A 419 -22.38 -27.38 14.67
C VAL A 419 -22.02 -27.60 16.15
N ALA A 420 -22.12 -28.86 16.61
CA ALA A 420 -21.71 -29.26 17.95
C ALA A 420 -20.57 -30.31 17.96
N ASP A 421 -20.40 -31.02 16.85
CA ASP A 421 -19.47 -32.15 16.73
C ASP A 421 -18.43 -31.89 15.63
N LEU A 422 -17.16 -31.84 16.03
CA LEU A 422 -16.01 -31.70 15.13
C LEU A 422 -15.38 -33.05 14.75
N THR A 423 -15.86 -34.20 15.22
CA THR A 423 -15.28 -35.50 14.82
C THR A 423 -15.13 -35.70 13.31
N PRO A 424 -16.01 -35.17 12.43
CA PRO A 424 -15.85 -35.32 10.98
C PRO A 424 -14.59 -34.66 10.40
N ILE A 425 -13.99 -33.65 11.05
CA ILE A 425 -12.79 -32.98 10.51
C ILE A 425 -11.51 -33.79 10.74
N ALA A 426 -11.54 -34.82 11.60
CA ALA A 426 -10.34 -35.52 12.04
C ALA A 426 -9.56 -36.19 10.89
N GLY A 427 -10.22 -36.50 9.77
CA GLY A 427 -9.61 -37.05 8.55
C GLY A 427 -9.07 -36.01 7.57
N LEU A 428 -9.36 -34.72 7.76
CA LEU A 428 -9.05 -33.63 6.80
C LEU A 428 -7.60 -33.19 6.92
N THR A 429 -6.68 -34.05 6.50
CA THR A 429 -5.23 -33.83 6.67
C THR A 429 -4.67 -32.63 5.88
N ALA A 430 -5.41 -32.11 4.91
CA ALA A 430 -5.06 -30.90 4.16
C ALA A 430 -5.54 -29.60 4.83
N LEU A 431 -6.41 -29.67 5.84
CA LEU A 431 -7.05 -28.50 6.44
C LEU A 431 -6.02 -27.58 7.13
N ARG A 432 -6.06 -26.30 6.74
CA ARG A 432 -5.15 -25.25 7.20
C ARG A 432 -5.84 -24.17 8.02
N SER A 433 -7.08 -23.85 7.68
CA SER A 433 -7.87 -22.86 8.40
C SER A 433 -9.22 -23.43 8.80
N LEU A 434 -9.57 -23.25 10.06
CA LEU A 434 -10.86 -23.61 10.64
C LEU A 434 -11.41 -22.44 11.45
N ASP A 435 -12.56 -21.92 11.05
CA ASP A 435 -13.40 -21.10 11.92
C ASP A 435 -14.62 -21.90 12.36
N CYS A 436 -14.75 -22.08 13.67
CA CYS A 436 -15.92 -22.69 14.30
C CYS A 436 -16.53 -21.78 15.37
N SER A 437 -16.23 -20.48 15.31
CA SER A 437 -16.67 -19.48 16.28
C SER A 437 -18.19 -19.40 16.38
N SER A 438 -18.71 -19.12 17.56
CA SER A 438 -20.15 -18.95 17.82
C SER A 438 -21.00 -20.16 17.40
N THR A 439 -20.43 -21.37 17.46
CA THR A 439 -21.15 -22.64 17.28
C THR A 439 -21.49 -23.27 18.63
N GLN A 440 -21.97 -24.52 18.63
CA GLN A 440 -22.27 -25.32 19.83
C GLN A 440 -21.13 -26.28 20.21
N VAL A 441 -19.94 -26.12 19.61
CA VAL A 441 -18.77 -26.97 19.86
C VAL A 441 -18.26 -26.76 21.28
N THR A 442 -18.15 -27.85 22.05
CA THR A 442 -17.58 -27.82 23.41
C THR A 442 -16.34 -28.70 23.56
N ASP A 443 -16.06 -29.57 22.58
CA ASP A 443 -14.91 -30.47 22.56
C ASP A 443 -14.00 -30.18 21.36
N LEU A 444 -12.77 -29.77 21.64
CA LEU A 444 -11.74 -29.51 20.64
C LEU A 444 -10.81 -30.70 20.39
N ALA A 445 -11.01 -31.85 21.04
CA ALA A 445 -10.18 -33.04 20.84
C ALA A 445 -10.07 -33.48 19.36
N PRO A 446 -11.11 -33.40 18.52
CA PRO A 446 -11.00 -33.76 17.09
C PRO A 446 -9.99 -32.93 16.31
N VAL A 447 -9.84 -31.63 16.64
CA VAL A 447 -8.94 -30.70 15.96
C VAL A 447 -7.48 -31.16 16.06
N LEU A 448 -7.12 -31.88 17.14
CA LEU A 448 -5.76 -32.38 17.40
C LEU A 448 -5.24 -33.37 16.35
N SER A 449 -6.11 -33.90 15.49
CA SER A 449 -5.74 -34.80 14.38
C SER A 449 -5.34 -34.04 13.11
N VAL A 450 -5.62 -32.72 13.05
CA VAL A 450 -5.40 -31.85 11.90
C VAL A 450 -4.05 -31.14 12.04
N SER A 451 -2.94 -31.88 11.92
CA SER A 451 -1.59 -31.36 12.21
C SER A 451 -1.06 -30.27 11.26
N ARG A 452 -1.74 -30.06 10.11
CA ARG A 452 -1.42 -28.98 9.16
C ARG A 452 -2.15 -27.67 9.45
N LEU A 453 -2.98 -27.62 10.49
CA LEU A 453 -3.74 -26.43 10.84
C LEU A 453 -2.80 -25.27 11.19
N ILE A 454 -3.02 -24.14 10.53
CA ILE A 454 -2.28 -22.88 10.67
C ILE A 454 -3.14 -21.90 11.48
N GLN A 455 -4.44 -21.92 11.26
CA GLN A 455 -5.39 -21.02 11.90
C GLN A 455 -6.55 -21.78 12.53
N LEU A 456 -6.86 -21.45 13.79
CA LEU A 456 -8.01 -21.95 14.52
C LEU A 456 -8.74 -20.80 15.23
N GLU A 457 -9.96 -20.51 14.78
CA GLU A 457 -10.87 -19.58 15.45
C GLU A 457 -11.96 -20.34 16.20
N CYS A 458 -12.01 -20.12 17.52
CA CYS A 458 -12.88 -20.82 18.48
C CYS A 458 -13.54 -19.82 19.45
N ARG A 459 -14.01 -18.67 18.94
CA ARG A 459 -14.61 -17.62 19.78
C ARG A 459 -16.02 -18.03 20.23
N SER A 460 -16.47 -17.61 21.41
CA SER A 460 -17.88 -17.71 21.81
C SER A 460 -18.42 -19.15 21.89
N LEU A 461 -17.58 -20.12 22.24
CA LEU A 461 -17.94 -21.55 22.32
C LEU A 461 -18.34 -22.00 23.73
N GLY A 462 -18.10 -21.17 24.75
CA GLY A 462 -18.30 -21.56 26.15
C GLY A 462 -17.29 -22.61 26.64
N LEU A 463 -16.12 -22.71 26.00
CA LEU A 463 -15.06 -23.66 26.37
C LEU A 463 -14.59 -23.42 27.81
N ARG A 464 -14.50 -24.49 28.60
CA ARG A 464 -13.99 -24.44 29.99
C ARG A 464 -12.51 -24.80 30.10
N LYS A 465 -11.97 -25.51 29.12
CA LYS A 465 -10.58 -25.95 29.06
C LYS A 465 -10.13 -26.09 27.61
N VAL A 466 -8.83 -25.94 27.39
CA VAL A 466 -8.15 -26.31 26.14
C VAL A 466 -7.55 -27.72 26.31
N PRO A 467 -7.56 -28.60 25.29
CA PRO A 467 -6.97 -29.94 25.41
C PRO A 467 -5.48 -29.93 25.78
N GLU A 468 -5.05 -30.87 26.61
CA GLU A 468 -3.65 -30.98 27.06
C GLU A 468 -2.67 -31.30 25.92
N GLN A 469 -3.13 -31.83 24.79
CA GLN A 469 -2.29 -32.20 23.65
C GLN A 469 -2.34 -31.16 22.52
N ILE A 470 -2.70 -29.91 22.81
CA ILE A 470 -2.76 -28.82 21.81
C ILE A 470 -1.40 -28.57 21.13
N ASP A 471 -0.29 -28.99 21.74
CA ASP A 471 1.05 -28.95 21.17
C ASP A 471 1.24 -29.81 19.91
N ARG A 472 0.29 -30.69 19.57
CA ARG A 472 0.27 -31.43 18.30
C ARG A 472 0.07 -30.54 17.07
N LEU A 473 -0.49 -29.33 17.26
CA LEU A 473 -0.73 -28.38 16.18
C LEU A 473 0.52 -27.52 15.94
N GLU A 474 1.65 -28.14 15.62
CA GLU A 474 2.97 -27.49 15.56
C GLU A 474 3.05 -26.33 14.56
N ARG A 475 2.17 -26.32 13.55
CA ARG A 475 2.08 -25.26 12.53
C ARG A 475 1.10 -24.15 12.88
N LEU A 476 0.42 -24.25 14.03
CA LEU A 476 -0.61 -23.31 14.45
C LEU A 476 0.04 -21.95 14.70
N TYR A 477 -0.23 -21.04 13.78
CA TYR A 477 0.21 -19.65 13.81
C TYR A 477 -0.76 -18.79 14.62
N ARG A 478 -2.05 -19.13 14.57
CA ARG A 478 -3.10 -18.39 15.24
C ARG A 478 -4.06 -19.30 15.97
N LEU A 479 -4.37 -18.89 17.20
CA LEU A 479 -5.38 -19.50 18.05
C LEU A 479 -6.23 -18.41 18.71
N ASP A 480 -7.49 -18.32 18.31
CA ASP A 480 -8.46 -17.40 18.91
C ASP A 480 -9.45 -18.13 19.82
N LEU A 481 -9.37 -17.85 21.12
CA LEU A 481 -10.17 -18.44 22.18
C LEU A 481 -11.00 -17.38 22.92
N ARG A 482 -11.24 -16.21 22.30
CA ARG A 482 -11.97 -15.12 22.94
C ARG A 482 -13.39 -15.51 23.35
N ASN A 483 -13.91 -14.86 24.38
CA ASN A 483 -15.28 -15.00 24.83
C ASN A 483 -15.65 -16.46 25.14
N ASN A 484 -14.85 -17.10 26.00
CA ASN A 484 -15.08 -18.47 26.45
C ASN A 484 -15.17 -18.49 27.99
N ALA A 485 -15.23 -19.69 28.59
CA ALA A 485 -15.31 -19.89 30.04
C ALA A 485 -14.01 -20.51 30.60
N LEU A 486 -12.85 -20.21 29.99
CA LEU A 486 -11.55 -20.77 30.39
C LEU A 486 -11.09 -20.17 31.72
N THR A 487 -10.72 -21.03 32.67
CA THR A 487 -10.10 -20.61 33.96
C THR A 487 -8.58 -20.80 33.98
N SER A 488 -8.05 -21.70 33.16
CA SER A 488 -6.63 -22.02 33.07
C SER A 488 -6.24 -22.48 31.65
N LEU A 489 -4.93 -22.55 31.38
CA LEU A 489 -4.37 -23.00 30.11
C LEU A 489 -3.39 -24.18 30.33
N PRO A 490 -3.34 -25.17 29.42
CA PRO A 490 -2.43 -26.30 29.55
C PRO A 490 -0.98 -25.88 29.27
N ARG A 491 -0.01 -26.48 29.98
CA ARG A 491 1.42 -26.17 29.80
C ARG A 491 1.93 -26.47 28.39
N SER A 492 1.34 -27.46 27.73
CA SER A 492 1.68 -27.82 26.35
C SER A 492 1.50 -26.67 25.37
N LEU A 493 0.56 -25.74 25.61
CA LEU A 493 0.36 -24.56 24.77
C LEU A 493 1.64 -23.72 24.65
N GLY A 494 2.49 -23.68 25.69
CA GLY A 494 3.78 -23.01 25.67
C GLY A 494 4.81 -23.56 24.66
N ARG A 495 4.58 -24.78 24.13
CA ARG A 495 5.44 -25.46 23.15
C ARG A 495 5.15 -25.08 21.70
N LEU A 496 4.02 -24.41 21.43
CA LEU A 496 3.67 -23.96 20.09
C LEU A 496 4.51 -22.72 19.72
N THR A 497 5.69 -22.95 19.15
CA THR A 497 6.66 -21.90 18.80
C THR A 497 6.26 -21.08 17.56
N ALA A 498 5.35 -21.63 16.74
CA ALA A 498 4.76 -20.95 15.60
C ALA A 498 3.69 -19.91 16.00
N LEU A 499 3.08 -20.03 17.19
CA LEU A 499 2.12 -19.04 17.68
C LEU A 499 2.80 -17.68 17.85
N GLY A 500 2.42 -16.71 17.03
CA GLY A 500 2.99 -15.35 17.04
C GLY A 500 4.30 -15.18 16.26
N ASN A 501 4.78 -16.21 15.53
CA ASN A 501 5.93 -16.13 14.61
C ASN A 501 5.48 -16.50 13.18
N ASN A 502 5.59 -15.56 12.25
CA ASN A 502 4.87 -15.53 10.98
C ASN A 502 5.49 -16.35 9.83
N PRO A 503 4.69 -17.18 9.15
CA PRO A 503 4.69 -17.22 7.68
C PRO A 503 3.25 -17.08 7.13
N GLY A 504 3.04 -16.14 6.22
CA GLY A 504 1.86 -16.15 5.34
C GLY A 504 0.68 -15.32 5.82
N ASP A 505 -0.06 -15.76 6.84
CA ASP A 505 -1.43 -15.27 7.10
C ASP A 505 -1.51 -13.96 7.95
N PRO A 506 -2.11 -12.90 7.43
CA PRO A 506 -2.21 -11.61 8.03
C PRO A 506 -3.52 -11.30 8.67
N ASN A 507 -4.61 -11.66 7.97
CA ASN A 507 -5.90 -12.25 8.34
C ASN A 507 -6.59 -11.74 9.61
N TYR A 508 -5.75 -11.63 10.61
CA TYR A 508 -5.96 -12.09 11.94
C TYR A 508 -4.55 -12.08 12.55
N GLY A 509 -4.18 -11.03 13.30
CA GLY A 509 -2.86 -10.98 13.93
C GLY A 509 -2.53 -12.31 14.61
N GLY A 510 -1.45 -12.97 14.19
CA GLY A 510 -1.07 -14.27 14.71
C GLY A 510 -0.86 -14.24 16.21
N GLY A 511 -0.82 -15.42 16.80
CA GLY A 511 -0.68 -15.58 18.24
C GLY A 511 -1.99 -15.97 18.92
N LEU A 512 -1.99 -15.77 20.23
CA LEU A 512 -2.96 -16.35 21.16
C LEU A 512 -3.91 -15.27 21.67
N HIS A 513 -5.20 -15.39 21.35
CA HIS A 513 -6.24 -14.44 21.76
C HIS A 513 -7.12 -15.07 22.83
N LEU A 514 -7.19 -14.44 24.01
CA LEU A 514 -7.78 -15.03 25.23
C LEU A 514 -8.76 -14.09 25.94
N GLN A 515 -9.04 -12.91 25.37
CA GLN A 515 -9.89 -11.90 25.98
C GLN A 515 -11.28 -12.47 26.32
N ASP A 516 -11.93 -11.89 27.33
CA ASP A 516 -13.26 -12.29 27.78
C ASP A 516 -13.34 -13.76 28.25
N ASN A 517 -12.33 -14.22 28.99
CA ASN A 517 -12.31 -15.48 29.72
C ASN A 517 -12.10 -15.25 31.24
N PRO A 518 -12.71 -16.06 32.12
CA PRO A 518 -12.53 -15.97 33.58
C PRO A 518 -11.22 -16.64 34.05
N LEU A 519 -10.07 -16.23 33.48
CA LEU A 519 -8.76 -16.82 33.79
C LEU A 519 -8.30 -16.50 35.22
N GLU A 520 -7.66 -17.47 35.88
CA GLU A 520 -7.10 -17.29 37.23
C GLU A 520 -5.72 -16.60 37.19
N PRO A 521 -5.36 -15.79 38.22
CA PRO A 521 -4.01 -15.21 38.33
C PRO A 521 -2.89 -16.26 38.21
N PRO A 522 -1.76 -15.94 37.52
CA PRO A 522 -1.38 -14.63 37.01
C PRO A 522 -1.84 -14.34 35.57
N LEU A 523 -2.60 -15.25 34.92
CA LEU A 523 -2.93 -15.14 33.48
C LEU A 523 -3.60 -13.81 33.12
N PRO A 524 -4.62 -13.28 33.84
CA PRO A 524 -5.17 -11.95 33.57
C PRO A 524 -4.15 -10.81 33.61
N GLN A 525 -3.07 -10.94 34.37
CA GLN A 525 -2.01 -9.93 34.49
C GLN A 525 -1.00 -10.03 33.33
N LEU A 526 -0.87 -11.22 32.72
CA LEU A 526 -0.02 -11.49 31.57
C LEU A 526 -0.71 -11.17 30.23
N ILE A 527 -2.03 -10.96 30.26
CA ILE A 527 -2.88 -10.71 29.09
C ILE A 527 -3.30 -9.24 29.08
N ALA A 528 -2.51 -8.38 28.44
CA ALA A 528 -2.96 -7.05 28.03
C ALA A 528 -3.67 -7.13 26.66
N PRO A 529 -4.71 -6.32 26.39
CA PRO A 529 -5.52 -6.47 25.18
C PRO A 529 -4.73 -6.16 23.89
N GLY A 530 -4.42 -7.19 23.10
CA GLY A 530 -4.09 -7.07 21.67
C GLY A 530 -2.61 -6.93 21.31
N GLU A 531 -1.68 -7.13 22.24
CA GLU A 531 -0.24 -6.99 21.98
C GLU A 531 0.45 -8.35 21.69
N PRO A 532 1.39 -8.44 20.72
CA PRO A 532 2.27 -9.60 20.53
C PRO A 532 3.04 -10.01 21.80
N GLU A 533 3.23 -9.05 22.71
CA GLU A 533 3.86 -9.27 24.02
C GLU A 533 2.99 -10.11 24.95
N ALA A 534 1.66 -10.03 24.87
CA ALA A 534 0.76 -10.87 25.66
C ALA A 534 0.88 -12.35 25.28
N THR A 535 0.95 -12.63 23.97
CA THR A 535 1.24 -14.00 23.48
C THR A 535 2.60 -14.46 23.99
N ARG A 536 3.64 -13.63 23.86
CA ARG A 536 5.00 -13.95 24.33
C ARG A 536 5.04 -14.23 25.84
N ASN A 537 4.41 -13.38 26.65
CA ASN A 537 4.42 -13.45 28.11
C ASN A 537 3.67 -14.69 28.62
N VAL A 538 2.49 -14.97 28.06
CA VAL A 538 1.71 -16.17 28.40
C VAL A 538 2.49 -17.43 28.01
N LEU A 539 3.06 -17.48 26.81
CA LEU A 539 3.85 -18.63 26.37
C LEU A 539 5.13 -18.82 27.21
N ALA A 540 5.83 -17.73 27.57
CA ALA A 540 7.01 -17.77 28.44
C ALA A 540 6.66 -18.24 29.87
N TRP A 541 5.54 -17.77 30.42
CA TRP A 541 5.04 -18.24 31.72
C TRP A 541 4.68 -19.73 31.69
N LEU A 542 3.99 -20.20 30.65
CA LEU A 542 3.65 -21.62 30.48
C LEU A 542 4.90 -22.51 30.35
N ARG A 543 6.00 -21.97 29.83
CA ARG A 543 7.32 -22.63 29.76
C ARG A 543 8.11 -22.53 31.07
N GLY A 544 7.67 -21.75 32.05
CA GLY A 544 8.40 -21.50 33.30
C GLY A 544 9.58 -20.55 33.14
N GLU A 545 9.60 -19.74 32.07
CA GLU A 545 10.64 -18.76 31.76
C GLU A 545 10.36 -17.38 32.38
N LEU A 546 9.17 -17.17 32.94
CA LEU A 546 8.70 -15.91 33.51
C LEU A 546 8.09 -16.16 34.91
N GLU A 547 8.64 -15.48 35.94
CA GLU A 547 8.13 -15.48 37.31
C GLU A 547 7.03 -14.41 37.47
N PRO A 548 5.81 -14.74 37.96
CA PRO A 548 4.76 -13.76 38.18
C PRO A 548 5.02 -12.94 39.45
N ALA A 549 5.07 -11.60 39.33
CA ALA A 549 5.25 -10.72 40.49
C ALA A 549 4.04 -10.77 41.45
N ALA A 550 4.29 -10.83 42.77
CA ALA A 550 3.27 -10.78 43.82
C ALA A 550 2.68 -9.36 44.01
N PRO A 551 1.41 -9.21 44.43
CA PRO A 551 0.75 -7.92 44.58
C PRO A 551 1.10 -7.23 45.92
N ASP A 552 1.13 -5.89 45.87
CA ASP A 552 1.16 -4.88 46.94
C ASP A 552 2.50 -4.56 47.65
N ALA A 553 3.13 -3.45 47.21
CA ALA A 553 3.46 -2.29 48.06
C ALA A 553 4.36 -1.29 47.30
N ILE A 554 3.79 -0.21 46.76
CA ILE A 554 4.51 1.07 46.69
C ILE A 554 3.55 2.16 47.16
N ALA A 555 3.74 2.55 48.42
CA ALA A 555 3.20 3.79 48.96
C ALA A 555 3.67 4.96 48.08
N ASP A 556 2.72 5.84 47.77
CA ASP A 556 2.89 7.04 46.97
C ASP A 556 4.13 7.88 47.39
N PRO A 557 5.22 7.89 46.59
CA PRO A 557 6.38 8.76 46.82
C PRO A 557 6.19 10.16 46.21
N LEU A 558 5.05 10.45 45.56
CA LEU A 558 4.80 11.72 44.88
C LEU A 558 4.17 12.79 45.78
N ALA A 559 3.77 12.46 47.01
CA ALA A 559 3.17 13.40 47.94
C ALA A 559 4.15 14.43 48.57
N MET A 560 5.44 14.41 48.23
CA MET A 560 6.45 15.33 48.79
C MET A 560 7.34 16.05 47.76
N LEU A 561 6.90 16.18 46.51
CA LEU A 561 7.62 17.02 45.53
C LEU A 561 6.99 18.42 45.44
N PRO A 562 7.80 19.50 45.39
CA PRO A 562 7.28 20.83 45.15
C PRO A 562 6.58 20.86 43.78
N ALA A 563 5.52 21.67 43.67
CA ALA A 563 4.84 21.89 42.42
C ALA A 563 5.86 22.18 41.32
N LEU A 564 5.85 21.35 40.27
CA LEU A 564 6.58 21.64 39.04
C LEU A 564 6.15 23.04 38.56
N PRO A 565 7.09 23.87 38.07
CA PRO A 565 6.70 25.12 37.44
C PRO A 565 5.72 24.79 36.33
N GLN A 566 4.69 25.63 36.14
CA GLN A 566 3.84 25.56 34.95
C GLN A 566 4.76 25.48 33.75
N GLN A 567 4.77 24.31 33.10
CA GLN A 567 5.52 24.12 31.88
C GLN A 567 4.96 25.10 30.86
N GLY A 568 5.79 26.05 30.44
CA GLY A 568 5.47 26.98 29.38
C GLY A 568 5.10 26.25 28.09
N ALA A 569 4.34 26.91 27.22
CA ALA A 569 3.85 26.40 25.95
C ALA A 569 4.91 25.52 25.23
N GLY A 570 4.49 24.31 24.86
CA GLY A 570 5.35 23.19 24.49
C GLY A 570 6.38 23.45 23.38
N GLY A 571 7.39 22.58 23.31
CA GLY A 571 8.60 22.66 22.48
C GLY A 571 8.43 22.61 20.95
N GLN A 572 7.31 23.08 20.40
CA GLN A 572 7.12 23.24 18.97
C GLN A 572 7.70 24.58 18.51
N VAL A 573 8.80 24.54 17.73
CA VAL A 573 9.47 25.73 17.17
C VAL A 573 9.18 25.89 15.67
N VAL A 574 9.02 27.13 15.21
CA VAL A 574 8.71 27.56 13.84
C VAL A 574 9.61 28.74 13.44
N LEU A 575 9.66 29.11 12.15
CA LEU A 575 10.25 30.38 11.72
C LEU A 575 9.21 31.50 11.82
N ASP A 576 9.56 32.62 12.44
CA ASP A 576 8.72 33.80 12.47
C ASP A 576 8.84 34.66 11.20
N ALA A 577 8.06 35.74 11.12
CA ALA A 577 8.01 36.61 9.95
C ALA A 577 9.33 37.34 9.63
N ALA A 578 10.30 37.38 10.56
CA ALA A 578 11.63 37.95 10.37
C ALA A 578 12.68 36.87 10.02
N GLY A 579 12.26 35.60 9.88
CA GLY A 579 13.16 34.47 9.64
C GLY A 579 13.94 34.02 10.86
N ALA A 580 13.53 34.43 12.07
CA ALA A 580 14.12 33.99 13.32
C ALA A 580 13.38 32.77 13.87
N ILE A 581 14.08 31.91 14.60
CA ILE A 581 13.51 30.71 15.23
C ILE A 581 12.71 31.12 16.47
N ALA A 582 11.42 30.77 16.54
CA ALA A 582 10.48 31.12 17.60
C ALA A 582 9.54 29.95 17.96
N PHE A 583 8.79 30.02 19.07
CA PHE A 583 7.77 29.02 19.43
C PHE A 583 6.46 29.19 18.62
N ALA A 584 5.68 28.11 18.46
CA ALA A 584 4.37 28.13 17.78
C ALA A 584 3.34 29.04 18.53
N PRO A 585 2.44 29.74 17.82
CA PRO A 585 1.50 30.67 18.45
C PRO A 585 0.44 29.95 19.31
N PRO A 586 0.07 30.47 20.50
CA PRO A 586 -0.92 29.83 21.38
C PRO A 586 -2.32 29.64 20.77
N GLY A 587 -2.71 30.44 19.78
CA GLY A 587 -4.05 30.36 19.15
C GLY A 587 -4.23 29.23 18.12
N ASP A 588 -3.15 28.53 17.76
CA ASP A 588 -3.18 27.38 16.83
C ASP A 588 -3.20 26.02 17.54
N LEU A 589 -3.16 26.06 18.89
CA LEU A 589 -3.23 24.90 19.76
C LEU A 589 -4.57 24.89 20.50
N ASP A 590 -5.16 23.73 20.70
CA ASP A 590 -6.27 23.60 21.64
C ASP A 590 -5.79 23.53 23.10
N ALA A 591 -6.74 23.39 24.03
CA ALA A 591 -6.46 23.29 25.47
C ALA A 591 -5.65 22.04 25.85
N GLU A 592 -5.60 21.03 24.98
CA GLU A 592 -4.87 19.79 25.17
C GLU A 592 -3.47 19.86 24.53
N GLY A 593 -3.20 20.83 23.67
CA GLY A 593 -1.93 21.02 22.98
C GLY A 593 -1.87 20.43 21.57
N ASN A 594 -3.02 20.03 20.99
CA ASN A 594 -3.14 19.52 19.63
C ASN A 594 -3.04 20.67 18.61
N ASN A 595 -2.45 20.41 17.44
CA ASN A 595 -2.34 21.40 16.36
C ASN A 595 -3.61 21.41 15.49
N LEU A 596 -4.58 22.25 15.85
CA LEU A 596 -5.90 22.29 15.21
C LEU A 596 -5.86 22.67 13.74
N ARG A 597 -4.92 23.54 13.33
CA ARG A 597 -4.78 23.94 11.93
C ARG A 597 -4.40 22.75 11.04
N ARG A 598 -3.48 21.92 11.50
CA ARG A 598 -2.97 20.74 10.79
C ARG A 598 -3.97 19.59 10.78
N LEU A 599 -4.71 19.38 11.87
CA LEU A 599 -5.77 18.37 11.91
C LEU A 599 -6.89 18.70 10.92
N ARG A 600 -7.30 19.98 10.80
CA ARG A 600 -8.35 20.40 9.84
C ARG A 600 -7.96 20.22 8.37
N SER A 601 -6.69 20.34 8.02
CA SER A 601 -6.25 20.18 6.62
C SER A 601 -6.14 18.71 6.19
N LEU A 602 -5.87 17.80 7.12
CA LEU A 602 -5.59 16.39 6.84
C LEU A 602 -6.82 15.47 7.03
N HIS A 603 -7.79 15.88 7.85
CA HIS A 603 -8.97 15.07 8.18
C HIS A 603 -9.81 14.63 6.97
N PRO A 604 -10.15 15.50 6.00
CA PRO A 604 -11.02 15.12 4.87
C PRO A 604 -10.40 14.05 3.96
N GLU A 605 -9.12 14.23 3.63
CA GLU A 605 -8.36 13.33 2.75
C GLU A 605 -8.15 11.95 3.40
N LEU A 606 -8.02 11.91 4.74
CA LEU A 606 -7.93 10.66 5.50
C LEU A 606 -9.26 9.88 5.51
N CYS A 607 -10.40 10.58 5.57
CA CYS A 607 -11.71 9.94 5.46
C CYS A 607 -11.97 9.39 4.05
N ASP A 608 -11.58 10.12 3.01
CA ASP A 608 -11.77 9.71 1.61
C ASP A 608 -10.98 8.44 1.29
N LEU A 609 -9.69 8.39 1.66
CA LEU A 609 -8.84 7.21 1.47
C LEU A 609 -9.38 5.96 2.18
N ALA A 610 -9.97 6.12 3.37
CA ALA A 610 -10.56 5.01 4.13
C ALA A 610 -11.85 4.47 3.46
N ARG A 611 -12.62 5.33 2.78
CA ARG A 611 -13.81 4.91 2.01
C ARG A 611 -13.42 4.22 0.72
N THR A 612 -12.43 4.76 -0.01
CA THR A 612 -11.89 4.16 -1.24
C THR A 612 -11.36 2.76 -0.97
N LEU A 613 -10.56 2.60 0.08
CA LEU A 613 -10.00 1.30 0.46
C LEU A 613 -11.10 0.28 0.77
N ARG A 614 -12.15 0.67 1.51
CA ARG A 614 -13.26 -0.24 1.81
C ARG A 614 -13.99 -0.67 0.55
N ALA A 615 -14.36 0.29 -0.29
CA ALA A 615 -15.10 0.05 -1.53
C ALA A 615 -14.30 -0.77 -2.55
N ALA A 616 -12.96 -0.69 -2.53
CA ALA A 616 -12.09 -1.47 -3.41
C ALA A 616 -11.87 -2.91 -2.93
N LEU A 617 -12.07 -3.19 -1.64
CA LEU A 617 -11.96 -4.53 -1.05
C LEU A 617 -13.27 -5.31 -1.10
N ASP A 618 -14.40 -4.61 -1.17
CA ASP A 618 -15.74 -5.17 -1.36
C ASP A 618 -16.00 -5.64 -2.82
N ARG A 619 -15.01 -5.54 -3.73
CA ARG A 619 -15.14 -5.82 -5.17
C ARG A 619 -14.58 -7.18 -5.58
N ASP A 620 -15.24 -7.83 -6.54
CA ASP A 620 -14.85 -9.10 -7.20
C ASP A 620 -14.79 -10.34 -6.30
N ASN A 621 -15.49 -10.33 -5.16
CA ASN A 621 -15.63 -11.46 -4.24
C ASN A 621 -14.30 -12.21 -3.96
N ARG A 622 -13.27 -11.41 -3.64
CA ARG A 622 -11.91 -11.89 -3.37
C ARG A 622 -11.73 -12.22 -1.87
N PRO A 623 -10.88 -13.18 -1.50
CA PRO A 623 -10.72 -13.64 -0.11
C PRO A 623 -9.91 -12.69 0.81
N HIS A 624 -10.13 -11.37 0.73
CA HIS A 624 -9.42 -10.32 1.49
C HIS A 624 -10.16 -9.85 2.75
N ASP A 625 -11.06 -10.67 3.32
CA ASP A 625 -12.01 -10.33 4.39
C ASP A 625 -11.40 -9.65 5.62
N PHE A 626 -10.15 -9.93 5.95
CA PHE A 626 -9.49 -9.25 7.07
C PHE A 626 -9.14 -7.82 6.81
N LEU A 627 -8.62 -7.52 5.62
CA LEU A 627 -8.22 -6.18 5.28
C LEU A 627 -9.50 -5.34 5.29
N LEU A 628 -10.56 -5.86 4.67
CA LEU A 628 -11.90 -5.28 4.72
C LEU A 628 -12.41 -5.10 6.16
N GLY A 629 -12.28 -6.13 7.01
CA GLY A 629 -12.66 -6.12 8.42
C GLY A 629 -11.87 -5.14 9.32
N ARG A 630 -10.76 -4.54 8.84
CA ARG A 630 -10.03 -3.46 9.55
C ARG A 630 -10.37 -2.06 9.07
N VAL A 631 -10.80 -1.93 7.83
CA VAL A 631 -11.09 -0.61 7.24
C VAL A 631 -12.42 -0.05 7.78
N GLY A 632 -13.44 -0.88 7.95
CA GLY A 632 -14.75 -0.47 8.48
C GLY A 632 -14.70 0.21 9.87
N PRO A 633 -14.13 -0.41 10.91
CA PRO A 633 -14.02 0.19 12.24
C PRO A 633 -13.13 1.45 12.28
N TYR A 634 -12.09 1.51 11.45
CA TYR A 634 -11.21 2.67 11.31
C TYR A 634 -11.97 3.86 10.70
N LEU A 635 -12.72 3.63 9.63
CA LEU A 635 -13.56 4.64 8.99
C LEU A 635 -14.67 5.15 9.92
N HIS A 636 -15.30 4.29 10.71
CA HIS A 636 -16.33 4.69 11.68
C HIS A 636 -15.81 5.65 12.78
N LEU A 637 -14.52 5.58 13.12
CA LEU A 637 -13.88 6.55 14.03
C LEU A 637 -13.57 7.88 13.33
N LEU A 638 -13.28 7.86 12.03
CA LEU A 638 -12.91 9.02 11.22
C LEU A 638 -14.10 9.84 10.70
N ASP A 639 -15.23 9.21 10.37
CA ASP A 639 -16.42 9.87 9.80
C ASP A 639 -17.17 10.78 10.80
N ARG A 640 -16.61 11.00 11.99
CA ARG A 640 -17.12 11.94 13.01
C ARG A 640 -16.56 13.34 12.78
N PRO A 641 -17.27 14.42 13.18
CA PRO A 641 -16.67 15.75 13.23
C PRO A 641 -15.36 15.72 14.02
N LEU A 642 -14.33 16.45 13.56
CA LEU A 642 -12.97 16.42 14.16
C LEU A 642 -12.96 16.65 15.68
N ALA A 643 -13.91 17.44 16.20
CA ALA A 643 -14.07 17.72 17.64
C ALA A 643 -14.60 16.54 18.46
N GLU A 644 -15.09 15.48 17.81
CA GLU A 644 -15.68 14.26 18.39
C GLU A 644 -14.83 13.01 18.12
N VAL A 645 -13.68 13.16 17.45
CA VAL A 645 -12.75 12.07 17.15
C VAL A 645 -11.92 11.76 18.40
N ASP A 646 -12.01 10.52 18.86
CA ASP A 646 -11.14 9.99 19.92
C ASP A 646 -9.79 9.60 19.31
N PHE A 647 -8.79 10.46 19.48
CA PHE A 647 -7.47 10.30 18.85
C PHE A 647 -6.68 9.09 19.37
N ASP A 648 -6.92 8.66 20.61
CA ASP A 648 -6.30 7.46 21.19
C ASP A 648 -6.86 6.20 20.54
N ARG A 649 -8.18 6.13 20.38
CA ARG A 649 -8.84 5.02 19.66
C ARG A 649 -8.49 5.02 18.18
N LEU A 650 -8.38 6.20 17.56
CA LEU A 650 -8.00 6.33 16.15
C LEU A 650 -6.56 5.89 15.89
N PHE A 651 -5.60 6.28 16.75
CA PHE A 651 -4.22 5.79 16.68
C PHE A 651 -4.14 4.27 16.75
N ASN A 652 -4.82 3.68 17.73
CA ASN A 652 -4.89 2.23 17.88
C ASN A 652 -5.55 1.53 16.68
N ALA A 653 -6.57 2.14 16.07
CA ALA A 653 -7.21 1.61 14.88
C ALA A 653 -6.29 1.67 13.65
N GLY A 654 -5.52 2.74 13.47
CA GLY A 654 -4.58 2.86 12.35
C GLY A 654 -3.37 1.95 12.46
N VAL A 655 -2.84 1.70 13.66
CA VAL A 655 -1.83 0.66 13.90
C VAL A 655 -2.35 -0.74 13.51
N ARG A 656 -3.62 -1.03 13.81
CA ARG A 656 -4.26 -2.30 13.42
C ARG A 656 -4.49 -2.40 11.91
N LEU A 657 -4.82 -1.29 11.26
CA LEU A 657 -4.97 -1.20 9.81
C LEU A 657 -3.63 -1.40 9.08
N GLU A 658 -2.55 -0.79 9.57
CA GLU A 658 -1.19 -0.98 9.04
C GLU A 658 -0.79 -2.44 9.08
N ASN A 659 -1.03 -3.08 10.22
CA ASN A 659 -0.75 -4.49 10.39
C ASN A 659 -1.57 -5.35 9.43
N ALA A 660 -2.78 -4.95 9.04
CA ALA A 660 -3.61 -5.72 8.13
C ALA A 660 -3.18 -5.63 6.67
N ILE A 661 -2.84 -4.41 6.22
CA ILE A 661 -2.35 -4.13 4.87
C ILE A 661 -1.04 -4.89 4.62
N ARG A 662 -0.05 -4.71 5.51
CA ARG A 662 1.28 -5.34 5.40
C ARG A 662 1.22 -6.84 5.32
N ALA A 663 0.24 -7.36 6.01
CA ALA A 663 0.17 -8.75 6.20
C ALA A 663 -0.58 -9.33 4.97
N THR A 664 -1.67 -8.73 4.45
CA THR A 664 -2.40 -9.17 3.23
C THR A 664 -1.43 -9.38 2.07
N GLY A 665 -0.45 -8.49 1.93
CA GLY A 665 0.64 -8.65 0.96
C GLY A 665 1.51 -9.91 1.15
N ARG A 666 1.68 -10.44 2.37
CA ARG A 666 2.45 -11.68 2.63
C ARG A 666 1.70 -12.94 2.21
N GLN A 667 0.40 -12.97 2.38
CA GLN A 667 -0.46 -14.06 1.92
C GLN A 667 -0.50 -14.11 0.39
N ILE A 668 -0.63 -12.94 -0.23
CA ILE A 668 -0.56 -12.78 -1.69
C ILE A 668 0.78 -13.31 -2.20
N ALA A 669 1.88 -12.88 -1.56
CA ALA A 669 3.23 -13.32 -1.91
C ALA A 669 3.42 -14.84 -1.67
N ALA A 670 2.81 -15.42 -0.64
CA ALA A 670 2.86 -16.86 -0.40
C ALA A 670 1.98 -17.69 -1.35
N GLY A 671 1.21 -17.05 -2.25
CA GLY A 671 0.22 -17.68 -3.13
C GLY A 671 -1.03 -18.17 -2.39
N GLU A 672 -1.26 -17.66 -1.19
CA GLU A 672 -2.35 -18.04 -0.29
C GLU A 672 -3.61 -17.17 -0.50
N LEU A 673 -3.47 -15.96 -1.06
CA LEU A 673 -4.54 -15.08 -1.53
C LEU A 673 -4.26 -14.58 -2.95
N PRO A 674 -5.28 -14.25 -3.77
CA PRO A 674 -5.08 -13.53 -5.02
C PRO A 674 -4.60 -12.10 -4.74
N PRO A 675 -3.91 -11.43 -5.67
CA PRO A 675 -3.43 -10.06 -5.45
C PRO A 675 -4.57 -9.06 -5.24
N LEU A 676 -4.33 -8.02 -4.43
CA LEU A 676 -5.23 -6.87 -4.31
C LEU A 676 -5.37 -6.17 -5.66
N GLY A 677 -6.57 -5.65 -5.93
CA GLY A 677 -6.76 -4.70 -7.03
C GLY A 677 -5.91 -3.45 -6.79
N LEU A 678 -5.46 -2.81 -7.88
CA LEU A 678 -4.58 -1.64 -7.85
C LEU A 678 -5.07 -0.54 -6.89
N GLU A 679 -6.36 -0.22 -6.98
CA GLU A 679 -7.01 0.81 -6.17
C GLU A 679 -7.05 0.47 -4.68
N ALA A 680 -7.26 -0.81 -4.33
CA ALA A 680 -7.23 -1.27 -2.95
C ALA A 680 -5.82 -1.18 -2.37
N ASP A 681 -4.79 -1.45 -3.18
CA ASP A 681 -3.41 -1.39 -2.74
C ASP A 681 -2.92 0.07 -2.53
N GLU A 682 -3.24 0.97 -3.46
CA GLU A 682 -2.88 2.39 -3.37
C GLU A 682 -3.61 3.14 -2.25
N ALA A 683 -4.91 2.86 -2.09
CA ALA A 683 -5.70 3.44 -1.01
C ALA A 683 -5.19 2.96 0.36
N ALA A 684 -4.74 1.70 0.46
CA ALA A 684 -4.11 1.15 1.66
C ALA A 684 -2.82 1.89 2.03
N GLU A 685 -1.87 2.04 1.12
CA GLU A 685 -0.59 2.70 1.43
C GLU A 685 -0.74 4.20 1.72
N SER A 686 -1.59 4.89 0.95
CA SER A 686 -1.87 6.32 1.11
C SER A 686 -2.52 6.61 2.46
N LEU A 687 -3.45 5.76 2.88
CA LEU A 687 -4.15 5.90 4.14
C LEU A 687 -3.23 5.78 5.36
N LEU A 688 -2.26 4.85 5.33
CA LEU A 688 -1.27 4.69 6.40
C LEU A 688 -0.34 5.88 6.52
N SER A 689 0.13 6.39 5.38
CA SER A 689 1.02 7.54 5.32
C SER A 689 0.36 8.80 5.89
N LEU A 690 -0.90 9.04 5.52
CA LEU A 690 -1.66 10.19 5.98
C LEU A 690 -2.10 10.03 7.45
N HIS A 691 -2.45 8.82 7.89
CA HIS A 691 -2.80 8.53 9.28
C HIS A 691 -1.67 8.88 10.25
N ALA A 692 -0.43 8.52 9.92
CA ALA A 692 0.73 8.84 10.75
C ALA A 692 0.95 10.36 10.88
N LEU A 693 0.76 11.11 9.78
CA LEU A 693 0.84 12.57 9.78
C LEU A 693 -0.27 13.22 10.61
N PHE A 694 -1.45 12.60 10.60
CA PHE A 694 -2.64 13.04 11.34
C PHE A 694 -2.46 12.87 12.86
N ILE A 695 -2.05 11.68 13.32
CA ILE A 695 -1.85 11.42 14.76
C ILE A 695 -0.68 12.22 15.34
N LEU A 696 0.38 12.48 14.58
CA LEU A 696 1.50 13.31 15.08
C LEU A 696 1.13 14.78 15.34
N ALA A 697 -0.02 15.24 14.83
CA ALA A 697 -0.59 16.54 15.14
C ALA A 697 -1.39 16.57 16.46
N THR A 698 -1.61 15.41 17.10
CA THR A 698 -2.27 15.27 18.41
C THR A 698 -1.23 15.08 19.52
N ARG A 699 -1.61 15.37 20.76
CA ARG A 699 -0.83 15.16 21.98
C ARG A 699 -0.47 13.70 22.17
N THR A 700 -1.42 12.79 21.98
CA THR A 700 -1.22 11.33 22.01
C THR A 700 -0.07 10.88 21.12
N GLY A 701 -0.02 11.37 19.87
CA GLY A 701 1.06 11.02 18.94
C GLY A 701 2.42 11.60 19.34
N GLN A 702 2.46 12.64 20.18
CA GLN A 702 3.71 13.20 20.71
C GLN A 702 4.19 12.39 21.92
N GLU A 703 3.28 12.06 22.83
CA GLU A 703 3.57 11.26 24.03
C GLU A 703 4.05 9.85 23.64
N ALA A 704 3.42 9.19 22.65
CA ALA A 704 3.85 7.90 22.12
C ALA A 704 5.26 7.93 21.46
N LEU A 705 5.67 9.07 20.91
CA LEU A 705 7.01 9.25 20.35
C LEU A 705 8.06 9.51 21.44
N GLU A 706 7.65 10.16 22.53
CA GLU A 706 8.48 10.44 23.71
C GLU A 706 8.70 9.19 24.58
N GLU A 707 7.77 8.24 24.55
CA GLU A 707 7.85 6.97 25.28
C GLU A 707 8.65 5.87 24.56
N ALA A 708 9.10 6.08 23.30
CA ALA A 708 9.89 5.10 22.55
C ALA A 708 11.35 5.03 23.05
N PRO A 709 11.80 3.99 23.78
CA PRO A 709 13.15 3.96 24.34
C PRO A 709 14.16 3.35 23.36
N ARG A 710 15.24 4.07 23.10
CA ARG A 710 16.60 3.50 22.99
C ARG A 710 17.60 4.46 23.63
N TYR A 711 17.99 4.20 24.87
CA TYR A 711 19.15 4.84 25.51
C TYR A 711 20.10 3.79 26.09
N THR A 712 21.33 3.81 25.59
CA THR A 712 22.51 3.21 26.22
C THR A 712 23.69 4.13 25.91
N LEU A 713 23.77 5.31 26.55
CA LEU A 713 24.96 6.16 26.54
C LEU A 713 25.62 6.12 27.92
N THR A 714 26.94 5.99 27.96
CA THR A 714 27.74 5.96 29.19
C THR A 714 27.90 7.36 29.80
N GLN A 715 28.28 7.44 31.08
CA GLN A 715 28.53 8.72 31.77
C GLN A 715 29.61 9.58 31.09
N THR A 716 30.59 8.95 30.43
CA THR A 716 31.63 9.65 29.66
C THR A 716 31.06 10.24 28.38
N GLU A 717 30.25 9.49 27.64
CA GLU A 717 29.57 9.96 26.42
C GLU A 717 28.55 11.08 26.73
N LEU A 718 27.87 11.02 27.88
CA LEU A 718 26.98 12.08 28.35
C LEU A 718 27.74 13.38 28.66
N ALA A 719 28.93 13.29 29.26
CA ALA A 719 29.77 14.47 29.52
C ALA A 719 30.29 15.10 28.22
N GLU A 720 30.64 14.28 27.22
CA GLU A 720 31.08 14.76 25.90
C GLU A 720 29.94 15.37 25.09
N LEU A 721 28.74 14.77 25.14
CA LEU A 721 27.53 15.32 24.52
C LEU A 721 27.15 16.67 25.16
N ARG A 722 27.20 16.77 26.49
CA ARG A 722 26.97 18.01 27.24
C ARG A 722 27.96 19.10 26.84
N ALA A 723 29.24 18.75 26.68
CA ALA A 723 30.27 19.69 26.23
C ALA A 723 30.05 20.15 24.77
N ALA A 724 29.65 19.25 23.88
CA ALA A 724 29.36 19.58 22.47
C ALA A 724 28.14 20.50 22.33
N ILE A 725 27.06 20.22 23.08
CA ILE A 725 25.87 21.08 23.12
C ILE A 725 26.18 22.42 23.80
N GLY A 726 26.98 22.42 24.88
CA GLY A 726 27.44 23.67 25.51
C GLY A 726 28.23 24.58 24.57
N ALA A 727 29.08 24.01 23.71
CA ALA A 727 29.80 24.75 22.68
C ALA A 727 28.85 25.33 21.60
N PHE A 728 27.82 24.58 21.21
CA PHE A 728 26.78 25.07 20.29
C PHE A 728 25.98 26.23 20.90
N VAL A 729 25.59 26.12 22.18
CA VAL A 729 24.84 27.15 22.91
C VAL A 729 25.64 28.44 23.10
N ALA A 730 26.94 28.35 23.37
CA ALA A 730 27.81 29.53 23.45
C ALA A 730 27.85 30.29 22.11
N ALA A 731 27.83 29.56 20.99
CA ALA A 731 27.81 30.16 19.66
C ALA A 731 26.47 30.81 19.30
N THR A 732 25.32 30.26 19.73
CA THR A 732 24.00 30.85 19.45
C THR A 732 23.75 32.16 20.20
N GLN A 733 24.44 32.40 21.32
CA GLN A 733 24.27 33.62 22.14
C GLN A 733 24.89 34.88 21.53
N GLY A 734 25.84 34.72 20.60
CA GLY A 734 26.47 35.85 19.89
C GLY A 734 25.67 36.40 18.72
N GLU A 735 24.54 35.77 18.35
CA GLU A 735 23.80 36.02 17.11
C GLU A 735 22.29 36.21 17.35
N PRO A 736 21.87 37.25 18.11
CA PRO A 736 20.48 37.45 18.56
C PRO A 736 19.46 37.74 17.44
N THR A 737 19.95 37.96 16.21
CA THR A 737 19.14 38.17 15.01
C THR A 737 18.78 36.86 14.30
N LEU A 738 19.42 35.73 14.65
CA LEU A 738 19.17 34.41 14.08
C LEU A 738 18.40 33.50 15.04
N VAL A 739 18.76 33.55 16.32
CA VAL A 739 18.07 32.84 17.41
C VAL A 739 17.62 33.89 18.41
N LYS A 740 16.31 33.98 18.66
CA LYS A 740 15.78 34.98 19.59
C LYS A 740 16.36 34.81 21.00
N PRO A 741 16.57 35.91 21.75
CA PRO A 741 17.16 35.87 23.09
C PRO A 741 16.47 34.90 24.05
N GLU A 742 15.14 34.78 23.99
CA GLU A 742 14.38 33.82 24.80
C GLU A 742 14.69 32.35 24.48
N VAL A 743 14.86 32.00 23.20
CA VAL A 743 15.22 30.65 22.75
C VAL A 743 16.66 30.33 23.12
N ALA A 744 17.57 31.30 22.97
CA ALA A 744 18.97 31.16 23.37
C ALA A 744 19.14 31.06 24.90
N ALA A 745 18.30 31.75 25.68
CA ALA A 745 18.27 31.65 27.13
C ALA A 745 17.77 30.28 27.59
N ALA A 746 16.70 29.76 27.00
CA ALA A 746 16.17 28.44 27.30
C ALA A 746 17.18 27.32 26.94
N LEU A 747 17.90 27.43 25.83
CA LEU A 747 19.00 26.50 25.51
C LEU A 747 20.14 26.53 26.55
N ARG A 748 20.47 27.73 27.06
CA ARG A 748 21.51 27.93 28.09
C ARG A 748 21.13 27.32 29.43
N GLU A 749 19.86 27.42 29.81
CA GLU A 749 19.34 26.88 31.06
C GLU A 749 19.28 25.35 31.02
N ASN A 750 18.94 24.76 29.88
CA ASN A 750 18.76 23.30 29.76
C ASN A 750 20.06 22.52 29.44
N ALA A 751 21.05 23.12 28.78
CA ALA A 751 22.29 22.44 28.41
C ALA A 751 23.10 21.84 29.59
N PRO A 752 23.30 22.53 30.74
CA PRO A 752 24.05 21.95 31.87
C PRO A 752 23.31 20.79 32.56
N GLU A 753 22.00 20.68 32.38
CA GLU A 753 21.15 19.67 33.01
C GLU A 753 21.15 18.32 32.27
N ILE A 754 21.67 18.25 31.04
CA ILE A 754 21.71 17.04 30.20
C ILE A 754 22.41 15.90 30.94
N GLY A 755 21.71 14.87 31.38
CA GLY A 755 22.29 13.75 32.12
C GLY A 755 22.57 14.04 33.60
N ALA A 756 22.01 15.13 34.13
CA ALA A 756 22.05 15.50 35.55
C ALA A 756 20.66 15.32 36.22
N GLY A 757 20.63 15.37 37.56
CA GLY A 757 19.42 15.25 38.37
C GLY A 757 19.00 13.81 38.68
N ALA A 758 17.84 13.64 39.35
CA ALA A 758 17.32 12.34 39.78
C ALA A 758 16.83 11.46 38.60
N HIS A 759 16.62 12.05 37.42
CA HIS A 759 16.19 11.36 36.20
C HIS A 759 17.03 11.82 34.99
N PRO A 760 18.30 11.37 34.91
CA PRO A 760 19.27 11.85 33.92
C PRO A 760 18.89 11.57 32.47
N GLU A 761 18.08 10.53 32.21
CA GLU A 761 17.59 10.22 30.86
C GLU A 761 16.58 11.27 30.34
N ARG A 762 15.71 11.77 31.23
CA ARG A 762 14.68 12.76 30.88
C ARG A 762 15.29 14.15 30.65
N SER A 763 16.25 14.55 31.49
CA SER A 763 16.99 15.80 31.27
C SER A 763 17.86 15.76 30.01
N THR A 764 18.37 14.57 29.65
CA THR A 764 19.06 14.34 28.38
C THR A 764 18.13 14.49 27.17
N LEU A 765 16.92 13.91 27.24
CA LEU A 765 15.93 14.00 26.16
C LEU A 765 15.51 15.46 25.88
N VAL A 766 15.21 16.21 26.94
CA VAL A 766 14.77 17.61 26.83
C VAL A 766 15.88 18.53 26.29
N GLY A 767 17.08 18.48 26.89
CA GLY A 767 18.19 19.34 26.48
C GLY A 767 18.73 19.01 25.09
N ALA A 768 18.87 17.72 24.75
CA ALA A 768 19.35 17.31 23.43
C ALA A 768 18.28 17.48 22.34
N GLY A 769 17.00 17.25 22.66
CA GLY A 769 15.88 17.47 21.74
C GLY A 769 15.71 18.94 21.36
N MET A 770 15.83 19.86 22.31
CA MET A 770 15.75 21.30 22.04
C MET A 770 16.93 21.77 21.17
N ALA A 771 18.15 21.32 21.48
CA ALA A 771 19.33 21.61 20.67
C ALA A 771 19.17 21.09 19.22
N ARG A 772 18.70 19.84 19.07
CA ARG A 772 18.40 19.23 17.77
C ARG A 772 17.41 20.05 16.95
N ASN A 773 16.31 20.48 17.56
CA ASN A 773 15.28 21.24 16.85
C ASN A 773 15.80 22.59 16.34
N VAL A 774 16.59 23.30 17.15
CA VAL A 774 17.22 24.56 16.75
C VAL A 774 18.24 24.32 15.62
N THR A 775 19.06 23.27 15.70
CA THR A 775 20.01 22.93 14.64
C THR A 775 19.32 22.58 13.32
N ILE A 776 18.22 21.81 13.38
CA ILE A 776 17.41 21.45 12.20
C ILE A 776 16.94 22.70 11.47
N VAL A 777 16.37 23.66 12.21
CA VAL A 777 15.82 24.89 11.63
C VAL A 777 16.94 25.77 11.05
N SER A 778 18.06 25.94 11.75
CA SER A 778 19.20 26.73 11.25
C SER A 778 19.82 26.14 9.98
N VAL A 779 20.05 24.82 9.95
CA VAL A 779 20.65 24.13 8.79
C VAL A 779 19.68 24.12 7.60
N ALA A 780 18.38 23.91 7.84
CA ALA A 780 17.36 23.98 6.80
C ALA A 780 17.25 25.39 6.21
N ALA A 781 17.24 26.45 7.03
CA ALA A 781 17.23 27.81 6.54
C ALA A 781 18.48 28.15 5.70
N GLY A 782 19.66 27.66 6.11
CA GLY A 782 20.89 27.82 5.33
C GLY A 782 20.88 27.09 3.97
N LEU A 783 20.29 25.89 3.92
CA LEU A 783 20.10 25.14 2.67
C LEU A 783 19.07 25.83 1.75
N ALA A 784 18.04 26.46 2.33
CA ALA A 784 17.04 27.22 1.57
C ALA A 784 17.64 28.45 0.88
N PHE A 785 18.60 29.14 1.52
CA PHE A 785 19.34 30.22 0.88
C PHE A 785 20.16 29.72 -0.32
N ALA A 786 20.81 28.56 -0.20
CA ALA A 786 21.55 27.95 -1.30
C ALA A 786 20.67 27.69 -2.53
N ALA A 787 19.41 27.31 -2.31
CA ALA A 787 18.42 27.07 -3.34
C ALA A 787 17.90 28.35 -4.01
N THR A 788 17.80 29.45 -3.27
CA THR A 788 17.13 30.69 -3.70
C THR A 788 18.08 31.77 -4.23
N ALA A 789 19.40 31.62 -4.05
CA ALA A 789 20.42 32.55 -4.54
C ALA A 789 20.74 32.41 -6.05
N VAL A 790 19.94 31.66 -6.83
CA VAL A 790 20.10 31.50 -8.29
C VAL A 790 19.47 32.71 -9.02
N PRO A 791 20.14 33.39 -9.97
CA PRO A 791 19.60 34.60 -10.59
C PRO A 791 18.38 34.31 -11.48
N LEU A 792 17.30 35.09 -11.31
CA LEU A 792 16.05 34.96 -12.09
C LEU A 792 16.23 35.13 -13.61
N ALA A 793 17.29 35.79 -14.08
CA ALA A 793 17.54 35.97 -15.52
C ALA A 793 17.96 34.68 -16.26
N ALA A 794 18.32 33.61 -15.53
CA ALA A 794 18.58 32.29 -16.09
C ALA A 794 17.30 31.46 -16.31
N LEU A 795 16.16 31.93 -15.80
CA LEU A 795 14.87 31.30 -15.94
C LEU A 795 14.05 32.23 -16.86
N GLY A 796 13.69 31.77 -18.06
CA GLY A 796 12.94 32.55 -19.05
C GLY A 796 11.57 33.01 -18.56
N PRO A 797 10.67 33.55 -19.41
CA PRO A 797 9.41 34.17 -18.97
C PRO A 797 8.41 33.23 -18.25
N ALA A 798 8.66 31.90 -18.25
CA ALA A 798 7.94 30.90 -17.44
C ALA A 798 8.65 30.60 -16.09
N GLY A 799 9.67 31.39 -15.75
CA GLY A 799 10.69 31.15 -14.75
C GLY A 799 10.52 31.96 -13.48
N GLY A 800 9.31 32.03 -12.96
CA GLY A 800 9.04 32.60 -11.65
C GLY A 800 8.85 31.50 -10.61
N LEU A 801 9.85 31.29 -9.74
CA LEU A 801 9.73 30.65 -8.42
C LEU A 801 9.57 29.11 -8.33
N ALA A 802 9.92 28.33 -9.36
CA ALA A 802 9.93 26.85 -9.28
C ALA A 802 11.18 26.23 -8.61
N GLY A 803 11.95 26.99 -7.82
CA GLY A 803 13.12 26.50 -7.11
C GLY A 803 13.01 26.77 -5.62
N SER A 804 12.47 25.82 -4.82
CA SER A 804 12.60 25.93 -3.35
C SER A 804 12.17 24.73 -2.48
N PRO A 805 11.49 23.66 -2.93
CA PRO A 805 11.32 22.48 -2.07
C PRO A 805 12.34 21.36 -2.35
N ALA A 806 12.64 21.07 -3.62
CA ALA A 806 13.47 19.92 -4.01
C ALA A 806 14.91 19.97 -3.49
N THR A 807 15.49 21.17 -3.39
CA THR A 807 16.84 21.39 -2.83
C THR A 807 16.89 21.24 -1.31
N LEU A 808 15.77 21.45 -0.60
CA LEU A 808 15.64 21.18 0.84
C LEU A 808 15.34 19.71 1.15
N VAL A 809 14.85 18.96 0.17
CA VAL A 809 14.39 17.55 0.24
C VAL A 809 15.56 16.55 0.20
N ALA A 810 16.78 16.99 0.47
CA ALA A 810 17.96 16.18 0.20
C ALA A 810 18.45 15.36 1.42
N ILE A 811 17.76 15.46 2.58
CA ILE A 811 18.12 14.78 3.83
C ILE A 811 16.87 14.18 4.48
N GLU A 812 16.67 12.88 4.26
CA GLU A 812 15.54 12.07 4.73
C GLU A 812 15.18 12.29 6.22
N ALA A 813 16.19 12.49 7.07
CA ALA A 813 16.02 12.66 8.51
C ALA A 813 15.59 14.08 8.92
N LEU A 814 15.90 15.12 8.11
CA LEU A 814 15.36 16.47 8.30
C LEU A 814 13.86 16.49 7.96
N LYS A 815 13.46 15.86 6.83
CA LYS A 815 12.05 15.77 6.38
C LYS A 815 11.10 15.17 7.41
N LYS A 816 11.58 14.16 8.15
CA LYS A 816 10.82 13.45 9.17
C LYS A 816 10.71 14.22 10.51
N SER A 817 11.29 15.42 10.60
CA SER A 817 11.33 16.21 11.84
C SER A 817 10.27 17.32 11.87
N LYS A 818 9.61 17.47 13.03
CA LYS A 818 8.58 18.50 13.29
C LYS A 818 9.03 19.96 12.97
N PRO A 819 10.27 20.40 13.30
CA PRO A 819 10.73 21.77 13.01
C PRO A 819 11.01 22.04 11.53
N PHE A 820 11.44 21.03 10.76
CA PHE A 820 11.70 21.17 9.33
C PHE A 820 10.42 21.43 8.53
N ALA A 821 9.32 20.76 8.87
CA ALA A 821 8.01 21.03 8.26
C ALA A 821 7.55 22.49 8.52
N ALA A 822 7.78 23.01 9.73
CA ALA A 822 7.50 24.41 10.05
C ALA A 822 8.40 25.41 9.30
N VAL A 823 9.67 25.05 9.02
CA VAL A 823 10.55 25.83 8.14
C VAL A 823 10.01 25.86 6.71
N ILE A 824 9.53 24.73 6.19
CA ILE A 824 8.97 24.62 4.84
C ILE A 824 7.65 25.37 4.72
N ASP A 825 6.75 25.31 5.70
CA ASP A 825 5.49 26.06 5.68
C ASP A 825 5.70 27.56 5.87
N ALA A 826 6.67 27.97 6.70
CA ALA A 826 7.05 29.38 6.81
C ALA A 826 7.74 29.88 5.53
N LEU A 827 8.63 29.10 4.92
CA LEU A 827 9.22 29.40 3.60
C LEU A 827 8.15 29.47 2.52
N ARG A 828 7.19 28.53 2.50
CA ARG A 828 6.06 28.50 1.57
C ARG A 828 5.17 29.72 1.78
N GLY A 829 4.73 30.02 2.99
CA GLY A 829 3.97 31.24 3.29
C GLY A 829 4.76 32.55 3.12
N TYR A 830 6.08 32.51 3.05
CA TYR A 830 6.95 33.67 2.78
C TYR A 830 7.23 33.85 1.28
N LEU A 831 7.29 32.74 0.51
CA LEU A 831 7.36 32.69 -0.95
C LEU A 831 5.99 32.97 -1.60
N ASP A 832 4.90 32.51 -1.00
CA ASP A 832 3.52 32.77 -1.42
C ASP A 832 3.14 34.24 -1.20
N ARG A 833 3.67 34.89 -0.15
CA ARG A 833 3.61 36.35 0.02
C ARG A 833 4.50 37.12 -0.95
N ALA A 834 5.45 36.44 -1.61
CA ALA A 834 6.39 36.97 -2.59
C ALA A 834 5.95 36.69 -4.05
N ALA A 835 4.65 36.48 -4.28
CA ALA A 835 4.03 36.62 -5.61
C ALA A 835 4.21 38.04 -6.19
N GLU A 836 4.70 38.99 -5.41
CA GLU A 836 5.22 40.28 -5.86
C GLU A 836 6.68 40.49 -5.40
N THR A 837 7.65 39.82 -6.04
CA THR A 837 9.12 39.95 -5.85
C THR A 837 9.66 39.62 -4.45
N PRO A 838 10.56 38.62 -4.29
CA PRO A 838 11.23 38.40 -3.00
C PRO A 838 12.11 39.62 -2.65
N SER A 839 11.88 40.24 -1.49
CA SER A 839 12.67 41.40 -1.06
C SER A 839 14.14 41.01 -0.87
N ARG A 840 15.09 41.88 -1.24
CA ARG A 840 16.54 41.65 -0.98
C ARG A 840 16.81 41.30 0.50
N ASP A 841 15.99 41.83 1.41
CA ASP A 841 16.09 41.62 2.84
C ASP A 841 15.74 40.17 3.27
N ALA A 842 14.78 39.55 2.59
CA ALA A 842 14.34 38.16 2.78
C ALA A 842 15.45 37.14 2.46
N LEU A 843 16.05 37.28 1.27
CA LEU A 843 17.18 36.45 0.84
C LEU A 843 18.41 36.70 1.71
N ALA A 844 18.68 37.96 2.07
CA ALA A 844 19.75 38.29 3.01
C ALA A 844 19.55 37.67 4.40
N ALA A 845 18.29 37.50 4.86
CA ALA A 845 18.00 36.87 6.14
C ALA A 845 18.30 35.36 6.16
N LEU A 846 17.94 34.63 5.11
CA LEU A 846 18.26 33.22 4.96
C LEU A 846 19.78 33.00 4.75
N GLY A 847 20.45 33.93 4.06
CA GLY A 847 21.90 33.88 3.84
C GLY A 847 22.72 33.89 5.12
N ARG A 848 22.27 34.64 6.14
CA ARG A 848 22.91 34.65 7.46
C ARG A 848 22.88 33.27 8.14
N HIS A 849 21.81 32.49 7.98
CA HIS A 849 21.72 31.13 8.53
C HIS A 849 22.71 30.16 7.87
N ARG A 850 22.99 30.31 6.57
CA ARG A 850 24.02 29.52 5.87
C ARG A 850 25.42 29.82 6.39
N GLU A 851 25.78 31.09 6.47
CA GLU A 851 27.09 31.51 7.00
C GLU A 851 27.28 31.07 8.44
N PHE A 852 26.24 31.17 9.26
CA PHE A 852 26.23 30.70 10.64
C PHE A 852 26.46 29.18 10.73
N ALA A 853 25.74 28.38 9.95
CA ALA A 853 25.89 26.92 9.94
C ALA A 853 27.29 26.46 9.47
N LEU A 854 27.86 27.12 8.46
CA LEU A 854 29.22 26.83 7.98
C LEU A 854 30.30 27.23 8.99
N ARG A 855 30.12 28.35 9.71
CA ARG A 855 31.04 28.79 10.78
C ARG A 855 31.08 27.79 11.94
N LEU A 856 29.95 27.13 12.23
CA LEU A 856 29.81 26.16 13.31
C LEU A 856 30.06 24.70 12.90
N GLU A 857 30.49 24.46 11.66
CA GLU A 857 30.72 23.11 11.13
C GLU A 857 31.54 22.21 12.08
N PRO A 858 32.66 22.64 12.70
CA PRO A 858 33.43 21.77 13.60
C PRO A 858 32.66 21.34 14.85
N VAL A 859 31.74 22.17 15.35
CA VAL A 859 30.90 21.87 16.52
C VAL A 859 29.75 20.96 16.12
N LEU A 860 29.12 21.21 14.97
CA LEU A 860 27.99 20.42 14.46
C LEU A 860 28.41 19.01 14.03
N ARG A 861 29.63 18.83 13.49
CA ARG A 861 30.17 17.48 13.20
C ARG A 861 30.48 16.67 14.46
N ARG A 862 30.87 17.34 15.56
CA ARG A 862 31.00 16.65 16.86
C ARG A 862 29.65 16.14 17.37
N LEU A 863 28.56 16.91 17.16
CA LEU A 863 27.21 16.44 17.49
C LEU A 863 26.77 15.28 16.61
N ALA A 864 27.13 15.28 15.32
CA ALA A 864 26.81 14.19 14.37
C ALA A 864 27.40 12.83 14.81
N ALA A 865 28.61 12.84 15.39
CA ALA A 865 29.33 11.64 15.81
C ALA A 865 28.61 10.80 16.90
N PHE A 866 27.67 11.38 17.65
CA PHE A 866 26.86 10.65 18.64
C PHE A 866 25.73 9.81 18.02
N GLY A 867 25.52 9.89 16.71
CA GLY A 867 24.51 9.10 16.01
C GLY A 867 23.06 9.39 16.46
N GLY A 868 22.13 8.51 16.11
CA GLY A 868 20.71 8.65 16.49
C GLY A 868 20.10 9.97 16.02
N GLN A 869 19.68 10.82 16.96
CA GLN A 869 18.91 12.04 16.70
C GLN A 869 19.70 13.16 15.98
N PHE A 870 21.04 13.12 15.98
CA PHE A 870 21.91 14.10 15.31
C PHE A 870 22.61 13.55 14.05
N GLY A 871 22.45 12.26 13.73
CA GLY A 871 23.16 11.60 12.62
C GLY A 871 22.84 12.14 11.21
N PHE A 872 21.89 13.07 11.09
CA PHE A 872 21.58 13.75 9.84
C PHE A 872 22.58 14.86 9.48
N LEU A 873 23.33 15.37 10.47
CA LEU A 873 24.14 16.59 10.32
C LEU A 873 25.32 16.45 9.36
N ASP A 874 25.96 15.28 9.28
CA ASP A 874 27.11 15.08 8.38
C ASP A 874 26.74 15.33 6.91
N ARG A 875 25.65 14.69 6.45
CA ARG A 875 25.13 14.89 5.09
C ARG A 875 24.63 16.31 4.84
N ALA A 876 24.22 17.03 5.88
CA ALA A 876 23.71 18.39 5.77
C ALA A 876 24.81 19.44 5.62
N LEU A 877 25.87 19.29 6.39
CA LEU A 877 27.03 20.18 6.34
C LEU A 877 27.82 20.01 5.05
N ASP A 878 27.93 18.77 4.54
CA ASP A 878 28.57 18.50 3.25
C ASP A 878 27.89 19.27 2.10
N ARG A 879 26.55 19.31 2.10
CA ARG A 879 25.78 20.08 1.10
C ARG A 879 25.89 21.59 1.25
N LEU A 880 25.93 22.11 2.48
CA LEU A 880 26.11 23.55 2.71
C LEU A 880 27.47 24.07 2.18
N ARG A 881 28.48 23.20 2.05
CA ARG A 881 29.81 23.54 1.54
C ARG A 881 29.92 23.61 0.02
N GLU A 882 28.92 23.12 -0.72
CA GLU A 882 28.94 23.19 -2.19
C GLU A 882 29.04 24.66 -2.65
N PRO A 883 30.03 25.01 -3.50
CA PRO A 883 30.28 26.39 -3.89
C PRO A 883 29.09 26.97 -4.64
N LEU A 884 28.68 28.19 -4.25
CA LEU A 884 27.64 28.93 -4.96
C LEU A 884 28.14 29.30 -6.37
N PRO A 885 27.29 29.22 -7.41
CA PRO A 885 27.67 29.65 -8.75
C PRO A 885 28.05 31.14 -8.75
N PRO A 886 29.01 31.56 -9.60
CA PRO A 886 29.49 32.95 -9.60
C PRO A 886 28.38 33.93 -10.02
N PRO A 887 28.37 35.16 -9.48
CA PRO A 887 27.41 36.17 -9.88
C PRO A 887 27.60 36.54 -11.37
N SER A 888 26.48 36.67 -12.08
CA SER A 888 26.42 37.12 -13.47
C SER A 888 26.88 38.59 -13.59
N PRO A 889 27.58 39.01 -14.66
CA PRO A 889 28.12 40.37 -14.83
C PRO A 889 27.06 41.46 -15.09
N ARG A 890 25.84 41.31 -14.58
CA ARG A 890 24.78 42.33 -14.57
C ARG A 890 24.24 42.60 -13.14
N ASP A 891 25.13 42.56 -12.16
CA ASP A 891 24.99 43.23 -10.87
C ASP A 891 26.06 44.32 -10.72
#